data_AF-A0A964ER62-F1
#
_entry.id   AF-A0A964ER62-F1
#
_cell.length_a   1.000
_cell.length_b   1.000
_cell.length_c   1.000
_cell.angle_alpha   90.00
_cell.angle_beta   90.00
_cell.angle_gamma   90.00
#
_symmetry.space_group_name_H-M   'P 1'
#
loop_
_entity.id
_entity.type
_entity.pdbx_description
1 polymer ?
#
loop_
_entity_poly.entity_id
_entity_poly.type
_entity_poly.pdbx_seq_one_letter_code
_entity_poly.pdbx_strand_id
1 'polypeptide(L)'
;MAEPTYDSIIIAGEPYKLDGVKVVTWQDPGGMSFEAHVGEALAKTGSGLFSNRRTAKGAPIKDLDELKKVVHMVVLHTDLTYDSDMCFRVLVDRGLSTHFMIDWDGTVYQGLDVLYQAYHAGDANDVSIGVDLNNLMRNLVREPDEPPYAPTHPRFGEMSKKEFKRPRSRRMRINGGDVQSYGYTDAQYQALIGLLKVLTKVLDRIQPFPPLDERGEIIPNTLEDGLGFEGFVGHWHVSASRWDPGPGFDWQRVYHGLAREHNAFPIEIEDGKNIATLLEPDKVEAYAEQYYRNNEESSDGGWYPIGINQTWHGGVHLHKRAGADVKMMFDGVLVAGRFGKKPVRMGNNNFLVFRHEVPIPRRGKDKTKPLVFYTLYMHLAPVDVTVDSRDAFEWVKALRRVDSGKAEEDLEALEGGAADDADAEEEPVEEGTPDPTAVAAAEEDTSGILGVEEDDDSEYDTKPYLEAGAVGQLVGAFAEGKIAKIPWKERPIKVSSGEVIAQVGKFGPPDDWSPMIHVEIFAPKGWDEAIDMSVHGRYFVEIEADLDGDLFCDNHAILDLFGGGGYLSQKASLVPQRVVTPMDIEDLYTSVGDYVEERRWLRTVISRHVSEWSDQVDWVRALSKAEGWDDQIDDFKEAIKQAGIFRDALVDVLPFVWLSRDVAEHIGLPVEAWDGVVYHFHPVHFLQWLTFHASQRIQVISKGMTLRQIKAQLAKEEKLRKKGELKENDACVAATLEFEDIESVNTREVLQEWFGGSDQGDWKIPWDEDEEI
;
A
#
# COMPACT_ATOMS: atom_id res chain seq x y z
N MET A 1 36.18 3.58 12.09
CA MET A 1 35.04 2.68 12.35
C MET A 1 33.80 3.54 12.28
N ALA A 2 32.84 3.21 11.41
CA ALA A 2 31.56 3.90 11.35
C ALA A 2 30.83 3.74 12.70
N GLU A 3 30.09 4.76 13.14
CA GLU A 3 29.28 4.65 14.36
C GLU A 3 28.20 3.57 14.17
N PRO A 4 27.90 2.75 15.19
CA PRO A 4 26.83 1.77 15.11
C PRO A 4 25.49 2.45 14.87
N THR A 5 24.70 1.92 13.92
CA THR A 5 23.43 2.50 13.46
C THR A 5 22.26 2.28 14.43
N TYR A 6 22.39 1.36 15.39
CA TYR A 6 21.38 1.02 16.42
C TYR A 6 19.95 0.87 15.83
N ASP A 7 19.84 0.12 14.74
CA ASP A 7 18.61 -0.03 13.96
C ASP A 7 18.31 -1.49 13.60
N SER A 8 19.05 -2.46 14.14
CA SER A 8 18.95 -3.86 13.75
C SER A 8 18.72 -4.78 14.94
N ILE A 9 17.77 -5.71 14.80
CA ILE A 9 17.57 -6.85 15.72
C ILE A 9 18.42 -8.04 15.25
N ILE A 10 18.68 -8.99 16.14
CA ILE A 10 19.44 -10.21 15.83
C ILE A 10 18.49 -11.41 15.85
N ILE A 11 18.45 -12.18 14.76
CA ILE A 11 17.68 -13.43 14.67
C ILE A 11 18.65 -14.55 14.30
N ALA A 12 18.83 -15.50 15.22
CA ALA A 12 19.75 -16.62 15.03
C ALA A 12 21.19 -16.20 14.72
N GLY A 13 21.66 -15.13 15.37
CA GLY A 13 22.99 -14.54 15.18
C GLY A 13 23.13 -13.58 14.00
N GLU A 14 22.13 -13.45 13.14
CA GLU A 14 22.17 -12.56 11.96
C GLU A 14 21.42 -11.25 12.21
N PRO A 15 21.93 -10.08 11.78
CA PRO A 15 21.28 -8.79 11.95
C PRO A 15 20.17 -8.56 10.90
N TYR A 16 19.05 -7.99 11.34
CA TYR A 16 17.92 -7.58 10.51
C TYR A 16 17.47 -6.16 10.88
N LYS A 17 17.50 -5.25 9.91
CA LYS A 17 17.17 -3.84 10.10
C LYS A 17 15.67 -3.61 10.35
N LEU A 18 15.35 -2.72 11.28
CA LEU A 18 14.04 -2.13 11.52
C LEU A 18 14.05 -0.66 11.06
N ASP A 19 13.40 -0.36 9.95
CA ASP A 19 13.42 1.00 9.39
C ASP A 19 12.73 2.02 10.31
N GLY A 20 13.45 3.11 10.62
CA GLY A 20 12.94 4.21 11.44
C GLY A 20 12.75 3.86 12.92
N VAL A 21 13.26 2.71 13.38
CA VAL A 21 13.12 2.23 14.76
C VAL A 21 14.50 2.13 15.41
N LYS A 22 14.63 2.73 16.60
CA LYS A 22 15.85 2.58 17.40
C LYS A 22 15.85 1.22 18.09
N VAL A 23 16.93 0.46 17.90
CA VAL A 23 17.14 -0.87 18.47
C VAL A 23 18.39 -0.89 19.35
N VAL A 24 18.28 -1.47 20.54
CA VAL A 24 19.41 -1.75 21.44
C VAL A 24 19.37 -3.24 21.79
N THR A 25 20.33 -3.99 21.28
CA THR A 25 20.45 -5.43 21.52
C THR A 25 21.22 -5.72 22.80
N TRP A 26 21.19 -6.98 23.26
CA TRP A 26 21.98 -7.43 24.40
C TRP A 26 23.49 -7.38 24.17
N GLN A 27 23.93 -7.23 22.91
CA GLN A 27 25.35 -7.12 22.54
C GLN A 27 25.83 -5.66 22.55
N ASP A 28 24.90 -4.70 22.52
CA ASP A 28 25.22 -3.29 22.45
C ASP A 28 25.66 -2.70 23.81
N PRO A 29 26.45 -1.62 23.81
CA PRO A 29 26.76 -0.88 25.02
C PRO A 29 25.48 -0.39 25.73
N GLY A 30 25.29 -0.80 26.98
CA GLY A 30 24.06 -0.49 27.73
C GLY A 30 22.86 -1.38 27.38
N GLY A 31 23.06 -2.40 26.56
CA GLY A 31 22.07 -3.43 26.27
C GLY A 31 21.69 -4.26 27.49
N MET A 32 20.44 -4.72 27.50
CA MET A 32 19.90 -5.58 28.56
C MET A 32 20.15 -7.04 28.18
N SER A 33 20.98 -7.77 28.94
CA SER A 33 21.32 -9.16 28.61
C SER A 33 20.79 -10.14 29.65
N PHE A 34 19.81 -10.97 29.28
CA PHE A 34 19.36 -12.05 30.16
C PHE A 34 20.45 -13.11 30.37
N GLU A 35 21.29 -13.38 29.35
CA GLU A 35 22.43 -14.32 29.48
C GLU A 35 23.40 -13.90 30.58
N ALA A 36 23.71 -12.60 30.69
CA ALA A 36 24.61 -12.08 31.71
C ALA A 36 24.08 -12.22 33.15
N HIS A 37 22.76 -12.39 33.34
CA HIS A 37 22.10 -12.36 34.64
C HIS A 37 21.56 -13.74 35.10
N VAL A 38 21.87 -14.83 34.37
CA VAL A 38 21.43 -16.20 34.73
C VAL A 38 21.89 -16.59 36.13
N GLY A 39 23.13 -16.28 36.49
CA GLY A 39 23.69 -16.58 37.82
C GLY A 39 22.94 -15.85 38.95
N GLU A 40 22.56 -14.60 38.73
CA GLU A 40 21.77 -13.81 39.67
C GLU A 40 20.36 -14.38 39.86
N ALA A 41 19.68 -14.70 38.75
CA ALA A 41 18.34 -15.27 38.78
C ALA A 41 18.31 -16.64 39.47
N LEU A 42 19.29 -17.50 39.19
CA LEU A 42 19.44 -18.81 39.84
C LEU A 42 19.65 -18.65 41.35
N ALA A 43 20.47 -17.69 41.78
CA ALA A 43 20.71 -17.43 43.19
C ALA A 43 19.45 -16.95 43.92
N LYS A 44 18.60 -16.13 43.28
CA LYS A 44 17.38 -15.57 43.88
C LYS A 44 16.20 -16.54 43.86
N THR A 45 16.01 -17.27 42.76
CA THR A 45 14.76 -17.99 42.49
C THR A 45 14.92 -19.52 42.39
N GLY A 46 16.16 -20.01 42.25
CA GLY A 46 16.42 -21.41 41.93
C GLY A 46 16.04 -21.83 40.51
N SER A 47 15.64 -20.88 39.65
CA SER A 47 15.34 -21.07 38.23
C SER A 47 16.29 -20.25 37.36
N GLY A 48 16.59 -20.74 36.16
CA GLY A 48 17.24 -19.93 35.12
C GLY A 48 16.28 -18.91 34.52
N LEU A 49 16.77 -18.13 33.56
CA LEU A 49 15.97 -17.11 32.85
C LEU A 49 15.39 -17.61 31.53
N PHE A 50 16.04 -18.59 30.91
CA PHE A 50 15.65 -19.21 29.64
C PHE A 50 16.13 -20.66 29.65
N SER A 51 15.63 -21.47 28.72
CA SER A 51 16.12 -22.84 28.50
C SER A 51 17.19 -22.85 27.40
N ASN A 52 18.05 -23.88 27.41
CA ASN A 52 18.97 -24.14 26.30
C ASN A 52 18.15 -24.32 25.00
N ARG A 53 18.68 -23.84 23.85
CA ARG A 53 18.04 -23.74 22.51
C ARG A 53 16.75 -24.56 22.31
N ARG A 54 15.71 -23.92 21.76
CA ARG A 54 14.38 -24.52 21.48
C ARG A 54 14.51 -25.91 20.86
N THR A 55 13.56 -26.82 21.08
CA THR A 55 13.68 -28.19 20.57
C THR A 55 12.78 -28.48 19.37
N ALA A 56 13.33 -29.05 18.30
CA ALA A 56 12.57 -29.67 17.21
C ALA A 56 12.64 -31.19 17.37
N LYS A 57 11.49 -31.87 17.51
CA LYS A 57 11.42 -33.34 17.71
C LYS A 57 12.31 -33.86 18.85
N GLY A 58 12.47 -33.07 19.92
CA GLY A 58 13.28 -33.42 21.10
C GLY A 58 14.78 -33.14 20.99
N ALA A 59 15.26 -32.55 19.89
CA ALA A 59 16.65 -32.12 19.73
C ALA A 59 16.75 -30.58 19.73
N PRO A 60 17.77 -29.97 20.36
CA PRO A 60 17.98 -28.52 20.32
C PRO A 60 18.22 -28.03 18.89
N ILE A 61 17.52 -26.98 18.48
CA ILE A 61 17.66 -26.36 17.16
C ILE A 61 18.98 -25.61 17.05
N LYS A 62 19.51 -25.50 15.83
CA LYS A 62 20.86 -24.98 15.61
C LYS A 62 20.96 -23.67 14.84
N ASP A 63 20.02 -23.45 13.94
CA ASP A 63 20.05 -22.41 12.92
C ASP A 63 18.65 -21.85 12.63
N LEU A 64 18.61 -20.86 11.74
CA LEU A 64 17.39 -20.19 11.30
C LEU A 64 16.41 -21.15 10.60
N ASP A 65 16.89 -22.13 9.84
CA ASP A 65 16.02 -23.05 9.08
C ASP A 65 15.29 -24.04 9.99
N GLU A 66 15.89 -24.41 11.12
CA GLU A 66 15.21 -25.15 12.17
C GLU A 66 14.29 -24.24 13.00
N LEU A 67 14.67 -22.98 13.25
CA LEU A 67 13.85 -22.00 13.96
C LEU A 67 12.52 -21.74 13.24
N LYS A 68 12.54 -21.52 11.92
CA LYS A 68 11.35 -21.37 11.07
C LYS A 68 10.33 -22.50 11.22
N LYS A 69 10.81 -23.72 11.51
CA LYS A 69 9.94 -24.90 11.68
C LYS A 69 9.30 -24.98 13.06
N VAL A 70 9.84 -24.31 14.08
CA VAL A 70 9.40 -24.42 15.47
C VAL A 70 8.57 -23.22 15.88
N VAL A 71 9.03 -22.01 15.60
CA VAL A 71 8.38 -20.77 16.04
C VAL A 71 7.29 -20.38 15.05
N HIS A 72 6.07 -20.25 15.55
CA HIS A 72 4.91 -19.86 14.75
C HIS A 72 4.01 -18.83 15.45
N MET A 73 4.43 -18.34 16.63
CA MET A 73 3.62 -17.44 17.45
C MET A 73 4.43 -16.27 18.01
N VAL A 74 3.81 -15.10 18.11
CA VAL A 74 4.28 -13.98 18.93
C VAL A 74 3.28 -13.74 20.06
N VAL A 75 3.74 -13.67 21.31
CA VAL A 75 2.88 -13.35 22.46
C VAL A 75 3.20 -11.93 22.92
N LEU A 76 2.18 -11.07 22.85
CA LEU A 76 2.24 -9.68 23.29
C LEU A 76 1.88 -9.59 24.78
N HIS A 77 2.79 -8.96 25.53
CA HIS A 77 2.66 -8.68 26.94
C HIS A 77 2.62 -7.18 27.20
N THR A 78 2.13 -6.84 28.38
CA THR A 78 2.33 -5.53 28.98
C THR A 78 3.29 -5.67 30.14
N ASP A 79 4.31 -4.83 30.21
CA ASP A 79 5.34 -4.97 31.23
C ASP A 79 4.86 -4.64 32.66
N LEU A 80 3.79 -3.84 32.80
CA LEU A 80 3.27 -3.33 34.08
C LEU A 80 4.28 -2.46 34.85
N THR A 81 5.29 -1.92 34.18
CA THR A 81 6.37 -1.16 34.82
C THR A 81 6.49 0.27 34.30
N TYR A 82 7.47 1.02 34.82
CA TYR A 82 7.66 2.43 34.46
C TYR A 82 8.36 2.61 33.11
N ASP A 83 9.26 1.70 32.76
CA ASP A 83 10.05 1.68 31.54
C ASP A 83 10.64 0.27 31.29
N SER A 84 11.27 0.07 30.13
CA SER A 84 11.85 -1.25 29.79
C SER A 84 13.02 -1.67 30.72
N ASP A 85 13.74 -0.72 31.34
CA ASP A 85 14.81 -1.03 32.30
C ASP A 85 14.26 -1.66 33.58
N MET A 86 13.17 -1.11 34.12
CA MET A 86 12.48 -1.69 35.26
C MET A 86 11.85 -3.05 34.90
N CYS A 87 11.26 -3.19 33.71
CA CYS A 87 10.75 -4.47 33.20
C CYS A 87 11.84 -5.54 33.24
N PHE A 88 13.01 -5.27 32.65
CA PHE A 88 14.13 -6.21 32.62
C PHE A 88 14.56 -6.66 34.02
N ARG A 89 14.73 -5.72 34.96
CA ARG A 89 15.12 -6.04 36.35
C ARG A 89 14.08 -6.90 37.05
N VAL A 90 12.79 -6.58 36.89
CA VAL A 90 11.69 -7.36 37.48
C VAL A 90 11.65 -8.78 36.90
N LEU A 91 11.88 -8.94 35.60
CA LEU A 91 11.96 -10.27 34.98
C LEU A 91 13.14 -11.07 35.55
N VAL A 92 14.33 -10.48 35.65
CA VAL A 92 15.51 -11.11 36.25
C VAL A 92 15.25 -11.55 37.70
N ASP A 93 14.68 -10.66 38.51
CA ASP A 93 14.36 -10.92 39.93
C ASP A 93 13.38 -12.09 40.13
N ARG A 94 12.57 -12.37 39.10
CA ARG A 94 11.52 -13.40 39.15
C ARG A 94 11.89 -14.67 38.40
N GLY A 95 13.10 -14.72 37.83
CA GLY A 95 13.54 -15.86 37.02
C GLY A 95 12.70 -16.02 35.76
N LEU A 96 12.28 -14.90 35.17
CA LEU A 96 11.52 -14.81 33.92
C LEU A 96 12.34 -14.06 32.88
N SER A 97 11.94 -14.15 31.61
CA SER A 97 12.59 -13.38 30.55
C SER A 97 11.64 -13.13 29.38
N THR A 98 12.05 -12.27 28.48
CA THR A 98 11.37 -11.99 27.20
C THR A 98 12.41 -11.83 26.09
N HIS A 99 11.99 -11.81 24.83
CA HIS A 99 12.94 -11.57 23.73
C HIS A 99 13.08 -10.09 23.45
N PHE A 100 11.96 -9.38 23.40
CA PHE A 100 11.90 -7.95 23.06
C PHE A 100 11.13 -7.17 24.12
N MET A 101 11.59 -5.96 24.42
CA MET A 101 10.86 -4.96 25.20
C MET A 101 10.75 -3.68 24.35
N ILE A 102 9.57 -3.08 24.29
CA ILE A 102 9.32 -1.84 23.54
C ILE A 102 8.93 -0.74 24.52
N ASP A 103 9.83 0.23 24.67
CA ASP A 103 9.63 1.33 25.61
C ASP A 103 8.60 2.34 25.12
N TRP A 104 8.13 3.24 25.99
CA TRP A 104 7.08 4.21 25.66
C TRP A 104 7.43 5.15 24.49
N ASP A 105 8.72 5.36 24.21
CA ASP A 105 9.23 6.17 23.10
C ASP A 105 9.46 5.37 21.80
N GLY A 106 9.12 4.07 21.79
CA GLY A 106 9.31 3.19 20.64
C GLY A 106 10.71 2.58 20.53
N THR A 107 11.61 2.83 21.47
CA THR A 107 12.91 2.12 21.51
C THR A 107 12.67 0.63 21.74
N VAL A 108 13.24 -0.21 20.87
CA VAL A 108 13.20 -1.67 21.00
C VAL A 108 14.47 -2.14 21.70
N TYR A 109 14.32 -2.77 22.86
CA TYR A 109 15.39 -3.49 23.54
C TYR A 109 15.26 -4.97 23.24
N GLN A 110 16.31 -5.59 22.72
CA GLN A 110 16.34 -7.04 22.50
C GLN A 110 17.19 -7.70 23.59
N GLY A 111 16.54 -8.43 24.48
CA GLY A 111 17.18 -9.01 25.67
C GLY A 111 17.82 -10.39 25.47
N LEU A 112 17.36 -11.10 24.43
CA LEU A 112 17.70 -12.50 24.16
C LEU A 112 17.46 -12.83 22.67
N ASP A 113 18.33 -13.66 22.08
CA ASP A 113 18.09 -14.21 20.74
C ASP A 113 16.85 -15.13 20.74
N VAL A 114 16.03 -15.04 19.70
CA VAL A 114 14.84 -15.87 19.50
C VAL A 114 15.14 -17.36 19.29
N LEU A 115 16.41 -17.75 19.08
CA LEU A 115 16.87 -19.14 19.16
C LEU A 115 16.66 -19.77 20.55
N TYR A 116 16.69 -18.96 21.59
CA TYR A 116 16.44 -19.41 22.95
C TYR A 116 14.95 -19.41 23.26
N GLN A 117 14.57 -20.22 24.24
CA GLN A 117 13.23 -20.23 24.79
C GLN A 117 13.21 -19.31 26.02
N ALA A 118 12.71 -18.09 25.84
CA ALA A 118 12.43 -17.19 26.96
C ALA A 118 11.27 -17.71 27.85
N TYR A 119 11.27 -17.30 29.12
CA TYR A 119 10.23 -17.70 30.08
C TYR A 119 9.19 -16.59 30.28
N HIS A 120 8.18 -16.52 29.40
CA HIS A 120 7.18 -15.44 29.38
C HIS A 120 5.70 -15.88 29.36
N ALA A 121 5.36 -17.00 28.71
CA ALA A 121 3.98 -17.44 28.44
C ALA A 121 3.71 -18.91 28.80
N GLY A 122 4.44 -19.47 29.77
CA GLY A 122 4.20 -20.82 30.27
C GLY A 122 4.35 -21.90 29.19
N ASP A 123 3.26 -22.61 28.89
CA ASP A 123 3.23 -23.71 27.92
C ASP A 123 3.51 -23.25 26.49
N ALA A 124 3.35 -21.96 26.16
CA ALA A 124 3.63 -21.42 24.82
C ALA A 124 5.09 -21.01 24.61
N ASN A 125 5.95 -21.07 25.64
CA ASN A 125 7.32 -20.55 25.58
C ASN A 125 8.14 -21.15 24.42
N ASP A 126 7.99 -22.45 24.15
CA ASP A 126 8.79 -23.21 23.18
C ASP A 126 8.46 -22.87 21.71
N VAL A 127 7.21 -22.48 21.43
CA VAL A 127 6.70 -22.15 20.09
C VAL A 127 6.56 -20.65 19.82
N SER A 128 6.78 -19.80 20.83
CA SER A 128 6.50 -18.37 20.73
C SER A 128 7.65 -17.42 21.07
N ILE A 129 7.56 -16.21 20.53
CA ILE A 129 8.41 -15.05 20.86
C ILE A 129 7.64 -14.10 21.77
N GLY A 130 8.13 -13.84 22.98
CA GLY A 130 7.62 -12.80 23.87
C GLY A 130 8.06 -11.38 23.46
N VAL A 131 7.10 -10.45 23.47
CA VAL A 131 7.29 -9.00 23.28
C VAL A 131 6.57 -8.25 24.39
N ASP A 132 7.31 -7.52 25.23
CA ASP A 132 6.77 -6.73 26.34
C ASP A 132 6.67 -5.24 25.96
N LEU A 133 5.45 -4.70 25.96
CA LEU A 133 5.21 -3.29 25.68
C LEU A 133 5.13 -2.50 27.00
N ASN A 134 5.88 -1.41 27.10
CA ASN A 134 5.81 -0.54 28.27
C ASN A 134 4.42 0.05 28.45
N ASN A 135 3.75 -0.25 29.56
CA ASN A 135 2.49 0.34 29.99
C ASN A 135 2.17 -0.11 31.43
N LEU A 136 1.76 0.81 32.31
CA LEU A 136 1.35 0.45 33.67
C LEU A 136 0.09 -0.42 33.71
N MET A 137 -0.76 -0.30 32.68
CA MET A 137 -2.02 -1.03 32.50
C MET A 137 -2.84 -1.11 33.79
N ARG A 138 -3.09 0.04 34.43
CA ARG A 138 -4.04 0.14 35.55
C ARG A 138 -5.44 -0.25 35.05
N ASN A 139 -6.19 -1.02 35.83
CA ASN A 139 -7.59 -1.31 35.50
C ASN A 139 -8.46 -0.11 35.90
N LEU A 140 -8.75 0.76 34.94
CA LEU A 140 -9.48 2.01 35.10
C LEU A 140 -10.97 1.81 35.43
N VAL A 141 -11.48 0.58 35.40
CA VAL A 141 -12.81 0.28 35.97
C VAL A 141 -12.76 0.36 37.50
N ARG A 142 -11.63 -0.04 38.10
CA ARG A 142 -11.43 -0.05 39.55
C ARG A 142 -10.74 1.21 40.05
N GLU A 143 -9.82 1.70 39.25
CA GLU A 143 -8.94 2.82 39.58
C GLU A 143 -9.08 3.91 38.49
N PRO A 144 -10.25 4.59 38.39
CA PRO A 144 -10.60 5.43 37.25
C PRO A 144 -9.74 6.69 37.07
N ASP A 145 -9.08 7.12 38.14
CA ASP A 145 -8.27 8.34 38.23
C ASP A 145 -6.77 8.08 38.15
N GLU A 146 -6.33 6.83 38.00
CA GLU A 146 -4.92 6.50 37.85
C GLU A 146 -4.37 7.09 36.54
N PRO A 147 -3.18 7.72 36.56
CA PRO A 147 -2.59 8.31 35.37
C PRO A 147 -2.00 7.24 34.43
N PRO A 148 -1.83 7.55 33.13
CA PRO A 148 -1.21 6.64 32.16
C PRO A 148 0.29 6.40 32.42
N TYR A 149 0.93 7.31 33.16
CA TYR A 149 2.35 7.28 33.52
C TYR A 149 2.52 7.56 35.01
N ALA A 150 3.55 6.97 35.61
CA ALA A 150 3.88 7.25 37.00
C ALA A 150 4.38 8.69 37.16
N PRO A 151 3.73 9.55 37.97
CA PRO A 151 4.16 10.94 38.17
C PRO A 151 5.57 11.09 38.78
N THR A 152 6.07 10.02 39.40
CA THR A 152 7.41 9.94 40.00
C THR A 152 8.50 9.54 39.02
N HIS A 153 8.16 9.22 37.77
CA HIS A 153 9.14 8.79 36.78
C HIS A 153 10.11 9.93 36.42
N PRO A 154 11.44 9.69 36.34
CA PRO A 154 12.41 10.75 36.02
C PRO A 154 12.14 11.44 34.68
N ARG A 155 11.62 10.71 33.69
CA ARG A 155 11.26 11.23 32.35
C ARG A 155 9.78 11.61 32.22
N PHE A 156 9.04 11.78 33.31
CA PHE A 156 7.59 12.11 33.25
C PHE A 156 7.30 13.35 32.38
N GLY A 157 8.15 14.38 32.44
CA GLY A 157 8.04 15.56 31.58
C GLY A 157 8.06 15.24 30.08
N GLU A 158 8.85 14.26 29.66
CA GLU A 158 8.90 13.80 28.27
C GLU A 158 7.71 12.91 27.92
N MET A 159 7.40 11.93 28.77
CA MET A 159 6.28 11.00 28.59
C MET A 159 4.91 11.71 28.51
N SER A 160 4.78 12.86 29.18
CA SER A 160 3.54 13.64 29.21
C SER A 160 3.27 14.49 27.94
N LYS A 161 4.21 14.51 26.98
CA LYS A 161 4.03 15.22 25.70
C LYS A 161 2.90 14.61 24.87
N LYS A 162 2.33 15.44 23.98
CA LYS A 162 1.20 15.05 23.11
C LYS A 162 1.50 13.83 22.25
N GLU A 163 2.72 13.71 21.73
CA GLU A 163 3.17 12.59 20.88
C GLU A 163 3.21 11.23 21.60
N PHE A 164 3.36 11.23 22.94
CA PHE A 164 3.36 10.02 23.77
C PHE A 164 2.05 9.85 24.56
N LYS A 165 0.98 10.52 24.15
CA LYS A 165 -0.32 10.38 24.78
C LYS A 165 -0.88 8.98 24.55
N ARG A 166 -1.31 8.32 25.63
CA ARG A 166 -2.00 7.02 25.57
C ARG A 166 -3.51 7.21 25.54
N PRO A 167 -4.24 6.65 24.55
CA PRO A 167 -5.69 6.72 24.52
C PRO A 167 -6.31 5.86 25.64
N ARG A 168 -7.47 6.26 26.17
CA ARG A 168 -8.23 5.44 27.13
C ARG A 168 -9.16 4.52 26.36
N SER A 169 -9.14 3.23 26.66
CA SER A 169 -9.95 2.24 25.96
C SER A 169 -11.44 2.33 26.29
N ARG A 170 -12.28 1.71 25.46
CA ARG A 170 -13.63 1.31 25.89
C ARG A 170 -13.52 0.16 26.92
N ARG A 171 -14.57 -0.03 27.72
CA ARG A 171 -14.68 -1.18 28.63
C ARG A 171 -14.87 -2.44 27.79
N MET A 172 -14.12 -3.50 28.10
CA MET A 172 -14.16 -4.78 27.39
C MET A 172 -14.16 -5.92 28.42
N ARG A 173 -14.88 -7.00 28.12
CA ARG A 173 -14.91 -8.18 28.97
C ARG A 173 -13.90 -9.22 28.48
N ILE A 174 -12.77 -9.35 29.16
CA ILE A 174 -11.67 -10.25 28.83
C ILE A 174 -11.63 -11.41 29.83
N ASN A 175 -11.67 -12.65 29.35
CA ASN A 175 -11.69 -13.86 30.21
C ASN A 175 -12.73 -13.81 31.35
N GLY A 176 -13.86 -13.13 31.09
CA GLY A 176 -14.97 -12.98 32.03
C GLY A 176 -14.87 -11.81 33.03
N GLY A 177 -13.73 -11.11 33.11
CA GLY A 177 -13.58 -9.87 33.89
C GLY A 177 -13.66 -8.63 33.01
N ASP A 178 -14.24 -7.53 33.49
CA ASP A 178 -14.21 -6.29 32.72
C ASP A 178 -12.94 -5.47 33.00
N VAL A 179 -12.42 -4.94 31.92
CA VAL A 179 -11.17 -4.20 31.92
C VAL A 179 -11.41 -2.93 31.13
N GLN A 180 -10.82 -1.86 31.62
CA GLN A 180 -10.58 -0.63 30.88
C GLN A 180 -9.16 -0.23 31.20
N SER A 181 -8.36 0.13 30.19
CA SER A 181 -6.97 0.51 30.39
C SER A 181 -6.57 1.63 29.45
N TYR A 182 -5.41 2.23 29.69
CA TYR A 182 -4.75 3.03 28.68
C TYR A 182 -4.15 2.13 27.60
N GLY A 183 -4.12 2.62 26.36
CA GLY A 183 -3.43 2.02 25.24
C GLY A 183 -1.95 2.38 25.18
N TYR A 184 -1.40 2.26 23.99
CA TYR A 184 0.03 2.42 23.71
C TYR A 184 0.28 3.69 22.90
N THR A 185 1.53 4.14 22.88
CA THR A 185 1.92 5.34 22.12
C THR A 185 2.05 5.03 20.64
N ASP A 186 2.02 6.07 19.80
CA ASP A 186 2.22 5.91 18.35
C ASP A 186 3.59 5.30 18.03
N ALA A 187 4.62 5.70 18.77
CA ALA A 187 5.97 5.18 18.63
C ALA A 187 6.07 3.69 18.98
N GLN A 188 5.35 3.23 20.01
CA GLN A 188 5.26 1.81 20.35
C GLN A 188 4.61 0.99 19.22
N TYR A 189 3.53 1.49 18.63
CA TYR A 189 2.90 0.81 17.49
C TYR A 189 3.82 0.75 16.27
N GLN A 190 4.52 1.84 15.95
CA GLN A 190 5.49 1.85 14.84
C GLN A 190 6.60 0.82 15.06
N ALA A 191 7.17 0.78 16.26
CA ALA A 191 8.21 -0.17 16.64
C ALA A 191 7.72 -1.63 16.61
N LEU A 192 6.52 -1.89 17.16
CA LEU A 192 5.92 -3.22 17.17
C LEU A 192 5.60 -3.71 15.76
N ILE A 193 5.03 -2.85 14.92
CA ILE A 193 4.77 -3.15 13.52
C ILE A 193 6.10 -3.46 12.82
N GLY A 194 7.12 -2.59 12.92
CA GLY A 194 8.45 -2.83 12.36
C GLY A 194 9.04 -4.18 12.77
N LEU A 195 8.99 -4.50 14.07
CA LEU A 195 9.44 -5.77 14.61
C LEU A 195 8.66 -6.96 14.03
N LEU A 196 7.32 -6.91 14.06
CA LEU A 196 6.47 -7.99 13.57
C LEU A 196 6.66 -8.22 12.07
N LYS A 197 6.88 -7.18 11.26
CA LYS A 197 7.16 -7.28 9.82
C LYS A 197 8.42 -8.11 9.54
N VAL A 198 9.51 -7.84 10.27
CA VAL A 198 10.73 -8.63 10.14
C VAL A 198 10.51 -10.06 10.63
N LEU A 199 9.84 -10.25 11.77
CA LEU A 199 9.58 -11.59 12.32
C LEU A 199 8.71 -12.44 11.38
N THR A 200 7.63 -11.91 10.81
CA THR A 200 6.74 -12.64 9.89
C THR A 200 7.42 -12.93 8.55
N LYS A 201 8.30 -12.03 8.08
CA LYS A 201 9.10 -12.23 6.85
C LYS A 201 10.17 -13.29 7.03
N VAL A 202 10.85 -13.31 8.18
CA VAL A 202 11.97 -14.21 8.46
C VAL A 202 11.48 -15.58 8.96
N LEU A 203 10.39 -15.61 9.75
CA LEU A 203 9.77 -16.81 10.32
C LEU A 203 8.40 -17.02 9.68
N ASP A 204 8.38 -17.66 8.52
CA ASP A 204 7.25 -17.85 7.62
C ASP A 204 6.00 -18.51 8.23
N ARG A 205 6.15 -19.27 9.32
CA ARG A 205 5.01 -19.82 10.07
C ARG A 205 4.27 -18.78 10.92
N ILE A 206 4.91 -17.66 11.29
CA ILE A 206 4.22 -16.59 12.02
C ILE A 206 3.35 -15.83 11.03
N GLN A 207 2.04 -16.04 11.12
CA GLN A 207 1.12 -15.33 10.25
C GLN A 207 0.87 -13.88 10.71
N PRO A 208 0.70 -12.92 9.80
CA PRO A 208 0.52 -11.51 10.13
C PRO A 208 -0.92 -11.17 10.57
N PHE A 209 -1.57 -12.02 11.37
CA PHE A 209 -2.93 -11.78 11.85
C PHE A 209 -3.13 -12.18 13.31
N PRO A 210 -4.04 -11.48 14.03
CA PRO A 210 -4.45 -11.86 15.37
C PRO A 210 -5.62 -12.85 15.36
N PRO A 211 -6.02 -13.40 16.52
CA PRO A 211 -7.18 -14.28 16.63
C PRO A 211 -8.50 -13.50 16.44
N LEU A 212 -9.10 -13.61 15.26
CA LEU A 212 -10.36 -12.95 14.91
C LEU A 212 -11.54 -13.93 14.86
N ASP A 213 -12.72 -13.49 15.26
CA ASP A 213 -13.96 -14.26 15.15
C ASP A 213 -14.56 -14.23 13.73
N GLU A 214 -15.72 -14.87 13.55
CA GLU A 214 -16.40 -14.94 12.24
C GLU A 214 -16.85 -13.58 11.70
N ARG A 215 -16.83 -12.53 12.53
CA ARG A 215 -17.18 -11.14 12.18
C ARG A 215 -15.94 -10.28 11.94
N GLY A 216 -14.74 -10.82 12.12
CA GLY A 216 -13.48 -10.07 12.02
C GLY A 216 -13.14 -9.28 13.29
N GLU A 217 -13.80 -9.56 14.41
CA GLU A 217 -13.52 -8.91 15.70
C GLU A 217 -12.51 -9.73 16.51
N ILE A 218 -11.70 -9.06 17.34
CA ILE A 218 -10.73 -9.74 18.20
C ILE A 218 -11.45 -10.66 19.20
N ILE A 219 -10.96 -11.89 19.34
CA ILE A 219 -11.52 -12.84 20.30
C ILE A 219 -11.14 -12.38 21.73
N PRO A 220 -12.10 -12.05 22.60
CA PRO A 220 -11.80 -11.45 23.90
C PRO A 220 -11.43 -12.48 24.99
N ASN A 221 -11.13 -13.73 24.61
CA ASN A 221 -10.98 -14.84 25.54
C ASN A 221 -9.80 -15.74 25.15
N THR A 222 -9.37 -16.58 26.09
CA THR A 222 -8.46 -17.70 25.82
C THR A 222 -9.00 -18.58 24.69
N LEU A 223 -8.14 -18.94 23.76
CA LEU A 223 -8.46 -19.79 22.62
C LEU A 223 -8.62 -21.24 23.08
N GLU A 224 -9.52 -21.99 22.42
CA GLU A 224 -9.63 -23.43 22.69
C GLU A 224 -8.34 -24.19 22.34
N ASP A 225 -7.66 -23.79 21.26
CA ASP A 225 -6.34 -24.26 20.85
C ASP A 225 -5.36 -23.09 20.72
N GLY A 226 -4.99 -22.50 21.86
CA GLY A 226 -4.04 -21.39 21.91
C GLY A 226 -2.66 -21.79 21.42
N LEU A 227 -2.17 -22.98 21.78
CA LEU A 227 -0.83 -23.44 21.41
C LEU A 227 -0.69 -23.75 19.92
N GLY A 228 -1.78 -24.09 19.22
CA GLY A 228 -1.77 -24.35 17.78
C GLY A 228 -1.94 -23.11 16.91
N PHE A 229 -2.21 -21.93 17.48
CA PHE A 229 -2.44 -20.72 16.70
C PHE A 229 -1.13 -20.24 16.03
N GLU A 230 -1.22 -19.90 14.75
CA GLU A 230 -0.10 -19.36 13.98
C GLU A 230 -0.34 -17.86 13.75
N GLY A 231 0.45 -17.00 14.39
CA GLY A 231 0.35 -15.55 14.29
C GLY A 231 0.67 -14.81 15.58
N PHE A 232 0.16 -13.59 15.76
CA PHE A 232 0.42 -12.80 16.97
C PHE A 232 -0.79 -12.77 17.89
N VAL A 233 -0.58 -13.01 19.18
CA VAL A 233 -1.65 -13.14 20.18
C VAL A 233 -1.34 -12.30 21.40
N GLY A 234 -2.39 -11.82 22.07
CA GLY A 234 -2.27 -11.32 23.43
C GLY A 234 -2.09 -12.46 24.43
N HIS A 235 -1.43 -12.23 25.55
CA HIS A 235 -1.22 -13.25 26.57
C HIS A 235 -2.55 -13.88 27.07
N TRP A 236 -3.64 -13.11 27.09
CA TRP A 236 -4.98 -13.62 27.45
C TRP A 236 -5.50 -14.74 26.53
N HIS A 237 -5.03 -14.80 25.28
CA HIS A 237 -5.42 -15.83 24.33
C HIS A 237 -4.80 -17.18 24.67
N VAL A 238 -3.69 -17.18 25.41
CA VAL A 238 -2.95 -18.37 25.84
C VAL A 238 -3.33 -18.78 27.27
N SER A 239 -3.56 -17.82 28.17
CA SER A 239 -3.86 -18.09 29.58
C SER A 239 -5.07 -17.32 30.10
N ALA A 240 -6.02 -18.05 30.71
CA ALA A 240 -7.29 -17.50 31.20
C ALA A 240 -7.13 -16.54 32.38
N SER A 241 -6.01 -16.60 33.10
CA SER A 241 -5.70 -15.72 34.24
C SER A 241 -5.09 -14.38 33.81
N ARG A 242 -4.83 -14.21 32.51
CA ARG A 242 -4.17 -13.04 31.92
C ARG A 242 -5.15 -12.17 31.15
N TRP A 243 -4.78 -10.90 30.98
CA TRP A 243 -5.61 -9.87 30.37
C TRP A 243 -4.79 -8.78 29.64
N ASP A 244 -3.47 -8.93 29.60
CA ASP A 244 -2.54 -8.19 28.74
C ASP A 244 -2.63 -8.67 27.28
N PRO A 245 -2.50 -7.77 26.28
CA PRO A 245 -2.05 -6.37 26.36
C PRO A 245 -3.12 -5.32 26.77
N GLY A 246 -4.23 -5.75 27.34
CA GLY A 246 -5.37 -4.91 27.71
C GLY A 246 -6.26 -4.48 26.53
N PRO A 247 -7.47 -3.97 26.83
CA PRO A 247 -8.40 -3.46 25.83
C PRO A 247 -7.97 -2.13 25.20
N GLY A 248 -6.93 -1.48 25.73
CA GLY A 248 -6.31 -0.31 25.12
C GLY A 248 -5.37 -0.64 23.96
N PHE A 249 -5.03 -1.92 23.76
CA PHE A 249 -4.26 -2.34 22.60
C PHE A 249 -5.11 -2.29 21.33
N ASP A 250 -4.63 -1.57 20.34
CA ASP A 250 -5.28 -1.40 19.04
C ASP A 250 -4.87 -2.52 18.09
N TRP A 251 -5.60 -3.63 18.18
CA TRP A 251 -5.41 -4.80 17.32
C TRP A 251 -5.53 -4.48 15.84
N GLN A 252 -6.50 -3.63 15.49
CA GLN A 252 -6.75 -3.25 14.10
C GLN A 252 -5.58 -2.45 13.55
N ARG A 253 -5.00 -1.52 14.33
CA ARG A 253 -3.82 -0.77 13.91
C ARG A 253 -2.61 -1.67 13.60
N VAL A 254 -2.34 -2.69 14.41
CA VAL A 254 -1.23 -3.62 14.15
C VAL A 254 -1.55 -4.56 12.99
N TYR A 255 -2.74 -5.16 12.99
CA TYR A 255 -3.19 -6.03 11.89
C TYR A 255 -3.17 -5.29 10.56
N HIS A 256 -3.70 -4.08 10.51
CA HIS A 256 -3.66 -3.24 9.32
C HIS A 256 -2.25 -2.75 9.03
N GLY A 257 -1.42 -2.38 10.02
CA GLY A 257 -0.02 -2.02 9.79
C GLY A 257 0.79 -3.12 9.11
N LEU A 258 0.47 -4.38 9.42
CA LEU A 258 1.04 -5.57 8.76
C LEU A 258 0.36 -5.87 7.40
N ALA A 259 -0.94 -5.63 7.25
CA ALA A 259 -1.64 -5.84 5.98
C ALA A 259 -1.36 -4.72 4.95
N ARG A 260 -1.01 -3.52 5.42
CA ARG A 260 -0.74 -2.30 4.64
C ARG A 260 0.68 -2.22 4.08
N GLU A 261 1.55 -3.19 4.40
CA GLU A 261 2.95 -3.20 3.92
C GLU A 261 3.07 -3.05 2.42
N HIS A 262 2.06 -3.51 1.69
CA HIS A 262 2.10 -3.52 0.25
C HIS A 262 1.32 -2.39 -0.37
N ASN A 263 0.71 -1.46 0.38
CA ASN A 263 -0.14 -0.43 -0.23
C ASN A 263 0.27 1.00 0.16
N ALA A 264 0.34 1.89 -0.82
CA ALA A 264 0.67 3.30 -0.63
C ALA A 264 -0.12 4.19 -1.59
N PHE A 265 -0.30 5.46 -1.21
CA PHE A 265 -0.73 6.46 -2.18
C PHE A 265 0.41 6.81 -3.15
N PRO A 266 0.10 7.10 -4.43
CA PRO A 266 1.11 7.26 -5.49
C PRO A 266 1.94 8.55 -5.35
N ILE A 267 1.46 9.52 -4.58
CA ILE A 267 2.17 10.74 -4.19
C ILE A 267 1.82 11.03 -2.72
N GLU A 268 2.58 11.88 -2.05
CA GLU A 268 2.20 12.41 -0.73
C GLU A 268 1.63 13.82 -0.92
N ILE A 269 0.31 13.99 -0.85
CA ILE A 269 -0.32 15.32 -0.89
C ILE A 269 0.22 16.20 0.24
N GLU A 270 0.25 15.65 1.45
CA GLU A 270 0.95 16.19 2.61
C GLU A 270 2.24 15.40 2.86
N ASP A 271 3.39 16.08 2.81
CA ASP A 271 4.70 15.45 2.96
C ASP A 271 4.81 14.67 4.31
N GLY A 272 5.28 13.43 4.25
CA GLY A 272 5.38 12.52 5.39
C GLY A 272 4.09 11.77 5.75
N LYS A 273 2.97 12.03 5.05
CA LYS A 273 1.71 11.30 5.24
C LYS A 273 1.47 10.31 4.10
N ASN A 274 1.43 9.02 4.47
CA ASN A 274 1.00 7.92 3.61
C ASN A 274 0.35 6.82 4.48
N ILE A 275 -0.13 5.75 3.86
CA ILE A 275 -0.78 4.62 4.55
C ILE A 275 0.09 4.06 5.68
N ALA A 276 1.39 3.92 5.42
CA ALA A 276 2.39 3.42 6.37
C ALA A 276 2.61 4.34 7.59
N THR A 277 2.36 5.65 7.48
CA THR A 277 2.56 6.60 8.58
C THR A 277 1.27 6.95 9.32
N LEU A 278 0.12 6.86 8.67
CA LEU A 278 -1.20 7.14 9.28
C LEU A 278 -1.68 6.02 10.20
N LEU A 279 -1.34 4.76 9.89
CA LEU A 279 -1.57 3.52 10.67
C LEU A 279 -3.02 3.13 11.02
N GLU A 280 -3.98 4.06 11.08
CA GLU A 280 -5.39 3.82 11.41
C GLU A 280 -6.29 3.93 10.16
N PRO A 281 -7.36 3.11 10.01
CA PRO A 281 -8.24 3.16 8.84
C PRO A 281 -8.89 4.52 8.65
N ASP A 282 -9.53 5.05 9.69
CA ASP A 282 -10.20 6.36 9.66
C ASP A 282 -9.27 7.50 9.23
N LYS A 283 -8.00 7.46 9.65
CA LYS A 283 -6.99 8.45 9.24
C LYS A 283 -6.62 8.31 7.77
N VAL A 284 -6.52 7.08 7.25
CA VAL A 284 -6.26 6.83 5.82
C VAL A 284 -7.44 7.22 4.97
N GLU A 285 -8.67 6.90 5.39
CA GLU A 285 -9.90 7.31 4.70
C GLU A 285 -10.04 8.83 4.64
N ALA A 286 -9.82 9.52 5.77
CA ALA A 286 -9.81 10.99 5.79
C ALA A 286 -8.70 11.60 4.90
N TYR A 287 -7.58 10.91 4.73
CA TYR A 287 -6.52 11.34 3.82
C TYR A 287 -6.85 11.05 2.36
N ALA A 288 -7.51 9.93 2.05
CA ALA A 288 -7.99 9.59 0.71
C ALA A 288 -8.95 10.66 0.17
N GLU A 289 -9.78 11.27 1.01
CA GLU A 289 -10.62 12.42 0.64
C GLU A 289 -9.82 13.59 0.07
N GLN A 290 -8.55 13.76 0.44
CA GLN A 290 -7.71 14.78 -0.17
C GLN A 290 -7.32 14.44 -1.61
N TYR A 291 -7.23 13.16 -1.98
CA TYR A 291 -6.95 12.74 -3.36
C TYR A 291 -8.16 12.96 -4.25
N TYR A 292 -9.37 12.67 -3.73
CA TYR A 292 -10.59 13.00 -4.45
C TYR A 292 -10.67 14.50 -4.72
N ARG A 293 -10.44 15.35 -3.71
CA ARG A 293 -10.41 16.80 -3.92
C ARG A 293 -9.29 17.25 -4.85
N ASN A 294 -8.10 16.65 -4.74
CA ASN A 294 -6.96 16.98 -5.58
C ASN A 294 -7.22 16.75 -7.07
N ASN A 295 -8.03 15.74 -7.41
CA ASN A 295 -8.45 15.48 -8.79
C ASN A 295 -9.73 16.26 -9.16
N GLU A 296 -10.77 16.20 -8.32
CA GLU A 296 -12.11 16.71 -8.64
C GLU A 296 -12.24 18.25 -8.51
N GLU A 297 -11.46 18.90 -7.63
CA GLU A 297 -11.47 20.37 -7.50
C GLU A 297 -10.52 21.08 -8.49
N SER A 298 -9.83 20.33 -9.36
CA SER A 298 -8.96 20.86 -10.41
C SER A 298 -9.73 21.06 -11.70
N SER A 299 -9.62 22.24 -12.32
CA SER A 299 -10.22 22.53 -13.64
C SER A 299 -9.43 21.93 -14.81
N ASP A 300 -8.27 21.34 -14.57
CA ASP A 300 -7.38 20.80 -15.60
C ASP A 300 -7.91 19.47 -16.21
N GLY A 301 -9.03 18.94 -15.71
CA GLY A 301 -9.65 17.69 -16.18
C GLY A 301 -8.95 16.42 -15.72
N GLY A 302 -9.16 15.32 -16.45
CA GLY A 302 -8.58 14.01 -16.14
C GLY A 302 -9.26 13.29 -14.97
N TRP A 303 -10.59 13.22 -15.00
CA TRP A 303 -11.42 12.55 -13.99
C TRP A 303 -11.79 11.13 -14.42
N TYR A 304 -11.96 10.24 -13.44
CA TYR A 304 -12.46 8.90 -13.69
C TYR A 304 -13.99 8.85 -13.56
N PRO A 305 -14.74 8.17 -14.46
CA PRO A 305 -14.29 7.42 -15.65
C PRO A 305 -14.43 8.21 -16.97
N ILE A 306 -14.84 9.47 -16.90
CA ILE A 306 -15.17 10.31 -18.07
C ILE A 306 -14.38 11.62 -18.03
N GLY A 307 -13.67 11.91 -19.12
CA GLY A 307 -12.92 13.15 -19.33
C GLY A 307 -13.80 14.30 -19.80
N ILE A 308 -13.25 15.52 -19.76
CA ILE A 308 -13.95 16.77 -20.10
C ILE A 308 -14.56 16.80 -21.51
N ASN A 309 -14.01 16.02 -22.45
CA ASN A 309 -14.48 15.92 -23.82
C ASN A 309 -15.47 14.74 -24.04
N GLN A 310 -16.10 14.25 -22.97
CA GLN A 310 -16.97 13.06 -22.99
C GLN A 310 -16.25 11.78 -23.46
N THR A 311 -14.93 11.74 -23.38
CA THR A 311 -14.15 10.53 -23.68
C THR A 311 -13.99 9.68 -22.44
N TRP A 312 -13.93 8.36 -22.60
CA TRP A 312 -13.48 7.46 -21.54
C TRP A 312 -12.09 7.87 -21.06
N HIS A 313 -11.92 7.85 -19.74
CA HIS A 313 -10.67 8.20 -19.07
C HIS A 313 -10.36 7.14 -18.02
N GLY A 314 -9.27 6.40 -18.21
CA GLY A 314 -8.98 5.15 -17.50
C GLY A 314 -8.46 5.32 -16.07
N GLY A 315 -8.22 6.56 -15.63
CA GLY A 315 -7.58 6.86 -14.36
C GLY A 315 -7.85 8.26 -13.85
N VAL A 316 -6.91 8.81 -13.08
CA VAL A 316 -7.03 10.15 -12.48
C VAL A 316 -5.72 10.94 -12.61
N HIS A 317 -5.86 12.24 -12.85
CA HIS A 317 -4.76 13.19 -12.69
C HIS A 317 -4.60 13.61 -11.23
N LEU A 318 -3.37 13.50 -10.71
CA LEU A 318 -3.01 13.91 -9.36
C LEU A 318 -1.97 15.04 -9.40
N HIS A 319 -2.33 16.18 -8.81
CA HIS A 319 -1.54 17.40 -8.84
C HIS A 319 -0.61 17.50 -7.63
N LYS A 320 0.69 17.66 -7.90
CA LYS A 320 1.73 17.90 -6.88
C LYS A 320 2.87 18.65 -7.54
N ARG A 321 3.66 19.39 -6.76
CA ARG A 321 4.84 20.12 -7.28
C ARG A 321 5.74 19.20 -8.12
N ALA A 322 6.25 19.72 -9.25
CA ALA A 322 7.21 18.99 -10.07
C ALA A 322 8.44 18.56 -9.25
N GLY A 323 8.96 17.37 -9.54
CA GLY A 323 10.08 16.80 -8.79
C GLY A 323 9.71 16.18 -7.44
N ALA A 324 8.44 16.20 -7.02
CA ALA A 324 7.99 15.42 -5.87
C ALA A 324 8.06 13.91 -6.17
N ASP A 325 8.29 13.10 -5.15
CA ASP A 325 8.42 11.65 -5.29
C ASP A 325 7.09 11.00 -5.66
N VAL A 326 7.15 10.10 -6.64
CA VAL A 326 6.07 9.18 -7.02
C VAL A 326 6.39 7.83 -6.40
N LYS A 327 5.43 7.27 -5.66
CA LYS A 327 5.58 6.03 -4.90
C LYS A 327 4.79 4.89 -5.52
N MET A 328 5.34 3.69 -5.41
CA MET A 328 4.69 2.46 -5.82
C MET A 328 3.44 2.22 -4.97
N MET A 329 2.26 2.05 -5.59
CA MET A 329 0.99 1.90 -4.86
C MET A 329 0.78 0.49 -4.33
N PHE A 330 1.28 -0.52 -5.04
CA PHE A 330 1.12 -1.93 -4.69
C PHE A 330 2.44 -2.66 -4.94
N ASP A 331 2.75 -3.68 -4.14
CA ASP A 331 3.84 -4.60 -4.50
C ASP A 331 3.62 -5.16 -5.92
N GLY A 332 4.64 -5.06 -6.76
CA GLY A 332 4.50 -5.36 -8.17
C GLY A 332 5.80 -5.70 -8.86
N VAL A 333 5.67 -6.13 -10.11
CA VAL A 333 6.80 -6.38 -11.01
C VAL A 333 6.71 -5.41 -12.17
N LEU A 334 7.81 -4.72 -12.48
CA LEU A 334 7.89 -3.84 -13.64
C LEU A 334 7.80 -4.68 -14.93
N VAL A 335 6.85 -4.35 -15.81
CA VAL A 335 6.61 -5.12 -17.05
C VAL A 335 6.89 -4.32 -18.32
N ALA A 336 6.67 -3.00 -18.28
CA ALA A 336 6.97 -2.10 -19.38
C ALA A 336 7.24 -0.66 -18.89
N GLY A 337 7.93 0.15 -19.69
CA GLY A 337 8.10 1.57 -19.40
C GLY A 337 8.77 2.34 -20.54
N ARG A 338 8.74 3.68 -20.42
CA ARG A 338 9.37 4.63 -21.35
C ARG A 338 9.91 5.84 -20.57
N PHE A 339 11.12 6.29 -20.91
CA PHE A 339 11.70 7.57 -20.47
C PHE A 339 12.38 8.27 -21.64
N GLY A 340 11.72 9.29 -22.20
CA GLY A 340 12.32 10.27 -23.09
C GLY A 340 13.05 11.37 -22.32
N LYS A 341 14.19 11.82 -22.87
CA LYS A 341 14.99 12.92 -22.30
C LYS A 341 14.33 14.29 -22.43
N LYS A 342 13.42 14.45 -23.40
CA LYS A 342 12.73 15.71 -23.70
C LYS A 342 11.21 15.51 -23.66
N PRO A 343 10.45 16.44 -23.07
CA PRO A 343 8.99 16.45 -23.19
C PRO A 343 8.54 16.55 -24.65
N VAL A 344 7.34 16.06 -24.93
CA VAL A 344 6.60 16.26 -26.18
C VAL A 344 5.71 17.50 -26.07
N ARG A 345 4.93 17.81 -27.12
CA ARG A 345 4.11 19.05 -27.20
C ARG A 345 3.16 19.24 -26.00
N MET A 346 2.57 18.17 -25.50
CA MET A 346 1.64 18.19 -24.35
C MET A 346 2.33 17.91 -22.99
N GLY A 347 3.66 17.83 -22.95
CA GLY A 347 4.42 17.57 -21.72
C GLY A 347 5.14 16.22 -21.71
N ASN A 348 5.29 15.61 -20.53
CA ASN A 348 6.04 14.37 -20.37
C ASN A 348 5.21 13.15 -20.77
N ASN A 349 5.70 12.34 -21.71
CA ASN A 349 5.10 11.05 -22.11
C ASN A 349 5.83 9.84 -21.49
N ASN A 350 6.54 10.07 -20.38
CA ASN A 350 7.24 9.02 -19.65
C ASN A 350 6.27 8.25 -18.79
N PHE A 351 6.42 6.93 -18.76
CA PHE A 351 5.55 6.07 -17.98
C PHE A 351 6.24 4.79 -17.49
N LEU A 352 5.64 4.19 -16.46
CA LEU A 352 5.96 2.86 -15.95
C LEU A 352 4.67 2.06 -15.80
N VAL A 353 4.72 0.77 -16.17
CA VAL A 353 3.63 -0.19 -15.98
C VAL A 353 4.09 -1.33 -15.10
N PHE A 354 3.33 -1.57 -14.04
CA PHE A 354 3.59 -2.68 -13.13
C PHE A 354 2.46 -3.69 -13.18
N ARG A 355 2.82 -4.96 -13.02
CA ARG A 355 1.90 -6.07 -12.89
C ARG A 355 1.83 -6.51 -11.43
N HIS A 356 0.61 -6.74 -10.97
CA HIS A 356 0.29 -7.13 -9.60
C HIS A 356 -0.38 -8.49 -9.57
N GLU A 357 0.02 -9.32 -8.62
CA GLU A 357 -0.68 -10.56 -8.29
C GLU A 357 -1.01 -10.56 -6.80
N VAL A 358 -2.29 -10.38 -6.48
CA VAL A 358 -2.73 -10.33 -5.08
C VAL A 358 -3.61 -11.54 -4.79
N PRO A 359 -3.24 -12.42 -3.85
CA PRO A 359 -4.10 -13.54 -3.49
C PRO A 359 -5.34 -13.03 -2.75
N ILE A 360 -6.52 -13.23 -3.35
CA ILE A 360 -7.81 -12.91 -2.72
C ILE A 360 -8.43 -14.19 -2.13
N PRO A 361 -8.68 -14.24 -0.82
CA PRO A 361 -9.37 -15.38 -0.20
C PRO A 361 -10.78 -15.57 -0.76
N ARG A 362 -11.15 -16.80 -1.15
CA ARG A 362 -12.49 -17.15 -1.63
C ARG A 362 -13.25 -18.03 -0.64
N ARG A 363 -14.59 -17.98 -0.70
CA ARG A 363 -15.45 -18.90 0.06
C ARG A 363 -15.44 -20.29 -0.58
N GLY A 364 -14.76 -21.27 0.03
CA GLY A 364 -14.82 -22.67 -0.41
C GLY A 364 -13.49 -23.42 -0.31
N LYS A 365 -13.47 -24.66 -0.81
CA LYS A 365 -12.26 -25.51 -0.87
C LYS A 365 -11.49 -25.39 -2.19
N ASP A 366 -11.95 -24.55 -3.11
CA ASP A 366 -11.31 -24.37 -4.41
C ASP A 366 -10.02 -23.55 -4.29
N LYS A 367 -9.05 -23.83 -5.17
CA LYS A 367 -7.79 -23.09 -5.21
C LYS A 367 -8.07 -21.63 -5.54
N THR A 368 -7.61 -20.71 -4.68
CA THR A 368 -7.68 -19.26 -4.92
C THR A 368 -6.82 -18.92 -6.15
N LYS A 369 -7.43 -18.35 -7.20
CA LYS A 369 -6.69 -17.67 -8.26
C LYS A 369 -6.30 -16.27 -7.74
N PRO A 370 -5.06 -15.80 -7.95
CA PRO A 370 -4.69 -14.44 -7.58
C PRO A 370 -5.44 -13.43 -8.47
N LEU A 371 -5.81 -12.29 -7.89
CA LEU A 371 -6.26 -11.13 -8.64
C LEU A 371 -5.06 -10.56 -9.39
N VAL A 372 -5.16 -10.53 -10.71
CA VAL A 372 -4.17 -9.94 -11.60
C VAL A 372 -4.69 -8.59 -12.07
N PHE A 373 -3.90 -7.54 -11.83
CA PHE A 373 -4.18 -6.19 -12.31
C PHE A 373 -2.87 -5.45 -12.58
N TYR A 374 -2.96 -4.27 -13.17
CA TYR A 374 -1.84 -3.45 -13.56
C TYR A 374 -2.02 -2.03 -13.05
N THR A 375 -0.91 -1.35 -12.79
CA THR A 375 -0.87 0.09 -12.58
C THR A 375 -0.10 0.77 -13.69
N LEU A 376 -0.63 1.88 -14.21
CA LEU A 376 0.08 2.81 -15.08
C LEU A 376 0.39 4.09 -14.29
N TYR A 377 1.65 4.52 -14.34
CA TYR A 377 2.07 5.85 -13.89
C TYR A 377 2.58 6.62 -15.09
N MET A 378 1.94 7.72 -15.47
CA MET A 378 2.29 8.52 -16.64
C MET A 378 2.49 10.00 -16.25
N HIS A 379 3.06 10.78 -17.17
CA HIS A 379 3.56 12.14 -16.96
C HIS A 379 4.70 12.22 -15.96
N LEU A 380 5.56 11.19 -15.96
CA LEU A 380 6.73 11.14 -15.09
C LEU A 380 7.83 12.09 -15.57
N ALA A 381 8.54 12.71 -14.62
CA ALA A 381 9.71 13.53 -14.92
C ALA A 381 10.79 12.70 -15.64
N PRO A 382 11.62 13.29 -16.50
CA PRO A 382 12.70 12.56 -17.17
C PRO A 382 13.68 11.92 -16.18
N VAL A 383 14.05 10.68 -16.45
CA VAL A 383 15.07 9.93 -15.69
C VAL A 383 16.11 9.43 -16.69
N ASP A 384 17.38 9.79 -16.48
CA ASP A 384 18.45 9.25 -17.31
C ASP A 384 18.89 7.87 -16.79
N VAL A 385 18.22 6.83 -17.28
CA VAL A 385 18.53 5.44 -16.91
C VAL A 385 19.90 4.98 -17.42
N THR A 386 20.59 5.77 -18.25
CA THR A 386 21.93 5.47 -18.81
C THR A 386 23.09 5.92 -17.91
N VAL A 387 22.83 6.71 -16.88
CA VAL A 387 23.83 7.09 -15.87
C VAL A 387 23.87 6.09 -14.71
N ASP A 388 25.07 5.56 -14.42
CA ASP A 388 25.30 4.74 -13.22
C ASP A 388 25.53 5.66 -12.03
N SER A 389 24.54 5.75 -11.15
CA SER A 389 24.61 6.61 -9.98
C SER A 389 24.15 5.87 -8.74
N ARG A 390 24.82 6.13 -7.61
CA ARG A 390 24.38 5.66 -6.30
C ARG A 390 22.99 6.19 -5.94
N ASP A 391 22.63 7.36 -6.48
CA ASP A 391 21.35 8.05 -6.26
C ASP A 391 20.26 7.62 -7.25
N ALA A 392 20.52 6.66 -8.15
CA ALA A 392 19.50 6.12 -9.04
C ALA A 392 18.43 5.35 -8.26
N PHE A 393 17.19 5.35 -8.77
CA PHE A 393 16.12 4.53 -8.20
C PHE A 393 16.49 3.04 -8.21
N GLU A 394 16.05 2.28 -7.19
CA GLU A 394 16.44 0.88 -7.03
C GLU A 394 16.00 0.01 -8.22
N TRP A 395 14.82 0.28 -8.80
CA TRP A 395 14.39 -0.41 -10.01
C TRP A 395 15.30 -0.10 -11.22
N VAL A 396 15.93 1.07 -11.32
CA VAL A 396 16.89 1.41 -12.38
C VAL A 396 18.19 0.63 -12.19
N LYS A 397 18.65 0.49 -10.95
CA LYS A 397 19.80 -0.38 -10.61
C LYS A 397 19.47 -1.83 -10.99
N ALA A 398 18.29 -2.32 -10.63
CA ALA A 398 17.82 -3.64 -11.02
C ALA A 398 17.71 -3.81 -12.54
N LEU A 399 17.21 -2.81 -13.26
CA LEU A 399 17.12 -2.81 -14.72
C LEU A 399 18.48 -3.04 -15.38
N ARG A 400 19.52 -2.34 -14.92
CA ARG A 400 20.89 -2.47 -15.44
C ARG A 400 21.49 -3.85 -15.17
N ARG A 401 21.18 -4.44 -14.02
CA ARG A 401 21.57 -5.84 -13.71
C ARG A 401 20.90 -6.81 -14.67
N VAL A 402 19.62 -6.61 -14.95
CA VAL A 402 18.88 -7.40 -15.94
C VAL A 402 19.48 -7.21 -17.34
N ASP A 403 19.75 -5.98 -17.75
CA ASP A 403 20.28 -5.67 -19.09
C ASP A 403 21.69 -6.23 -19.32
N SER A 404 22.55 -6.19 -18.30
CA SER A 404 23.95 -6.66 -18.39
C SER A 404 24.13 -8.19 -18.30
N GLY A 405 23.08 -8.94 -17.97
CA GLY A 405 23.18 -10.41 -17.85
C GLY A 405 23.92 -10.93 -16.62
N LYS A 406 24.37 -10.07 -15.71
CA LYS A 406 25.15 -10.45 -14.50
C LYS A 406 24.25 -10.99 -13.39
N ALA A 407 24.75 -11.97 -12.62
CA ALA A 407 24.10 -12.49 -11.42
C ALA A 407 24.38 -11.61 -10.19
N GLU A 408 23.56 -11.72 -9.15
CA GLU A 408 23.64 -10.90 -7.92
C GLU A 408 24.99 -11.07 -7.19
N GLU A 409 25.52 -12.29 -7.19
CA GLU A 409 26.82 -12.65 -6.57
C GLU A 409 28.04 -12.04 -7.27
N ASP A 410 27.96 -11.73 -8.57
CA ASP A 410 29.09 -11.22 -9.36
C ASP A 410 29.36 -9.72 -9.11
N LEU A 411 28.37 -8.98 -8.60
CA LEU A 411 28.47 -7.54 -8.35
C LEU A 411 28.93 -7.23 -6.91
N GLU A 412 28.55 -8.04 -5.92
CA GLU A 412 29.11 -7.95 -4.56
C GLU A 412 30.64 -8.19 -4.58
N ALA A 413 31.12 -9.05 -5.47
CA ALA A 413 32.55 -9.27 -5.71
C ALA A 413 33.25 -8.06 -6.35
N LEU A 414 32.54 -7.22 -7.10
CA LEU A 414 33.09 -6.01 -7.74
C LEU A 414 33.05 -4.80 -6.80
N GLU A 415 32.03 -4.69 -5.93
CA GLU A 415 31.98 -3.66 -4.88
C GLU A 415 32.95 -3.97 -3.73
N GLY A 416 33.19 -5.26 -3.42
CA GLY A 416 34.23 -5.69 -2.48
C GLY A 416 35.67 -5.60 -3.01
N GLY A 417 35.86 -5.54 -4.33
CA GLY A 417 37.17 -5.45 -4.98
C GLY A 417 37.71 -4.03 -5.17
N ALA A 418 36.87 -3.00 -4.99
CA ALA A 418 37.27 -1.60 -5.20
C ALA A 418 37.93 -0.93 -3.97
N ALA A 419 38.22 -1.69 -2.92
CA ALA A 419 38.81 -1.18 -1.68
C ALA A 419 40.33 -1.38 -1.55
N ASP A 420 40.97 -2.19 -2.40
CA ASP A 420 42.36 -2.64 -2.14
C ASP A 420 43.43 -2.24 -3.19
N ASP A 421 43.10 -1.51 -4.26
CA ASP A 421 44.11 -1.04 -5.24
C ASP A 421 44.21 0.50 -5.27
N ALA A 422 44.53 1.08 -4.13
CA ALA A 422 44.99 2.47 -4.01
C ALA A 422 46.47 2.49 -3.63
N ASP A 423 47.35 2.00 -4.51
CA ASP A 423 48.79 2.29 -4.50
C ASP A 423 49.47 1.70 -5.76
N ALA A 424 49.46 2.44 -6.88
CA ALA A 424 50.39 2.20 -7.99
C ALA A 424 50.62 3.48 -8.83
N GLU A 425 51.68 4.19 -8.43
CA GLU A 425 52.61 5.02 -9.22
C GLU A 425 52.05 5.93 -10.34
N GLU A 426 52.02 7.23 -10.03
CA GLU A 426 51.91 8.33 -10.99
C GLU A 426 53.23 8.53 -11.78
N GLU A 427 53.13 8.65 -13.11
CA GLU A 427 54.13 9.33 -13.95
C GLU A 427 53.48 10.47 -14.75
N PRO A 428 54.23 11.56 -15.06
CA PRO A 428 53.67 12.91 -15.18
C PRO A 428 53.25 13.27 -16.62
N VAL A 429 52.18 14.06 -16.75
CA VAL A 429 51.77 14.70 -17.99
C VAL A 429 52.09 16.20 -17.92
N GLU A 430 52.83 16.68 -18.92
CA GLU A 430 53.33 18.06 -19.07
C GLU A 430 52.23 19.12 -19.07
N GLU A 431 52.56 20.24 -18.40
CA GLU A 431 51.80 21.49 -18.35
C GLU A 431 51.69 22.17 -19.73
N GLY A 432 50.47 22.48 -20.14
CA GLY A 432 50.17 23.45 -21.19
C GLY A 432 49.20 24.52 -20.65
N THR A 433 49.73 25.68 -20.29
CA THR A 433 48.98 26.87 -19.85
C THR A 433 47.97 27.38 -20.90
N PRO A 434 46.74 27.80 -20.53
CA PRO A 434 45.86 28.52 -21.42
C PRO A 434 46.13 30.03 -21.43
N ASP A 435 46.21 30.59 -22.63
CA ASP A 435 46.29 32.03 -22.91
C ASP A 435 44.90 32.70 -22.73
N PRO A 436 44.76 33.75 -21.91
CA PRO A 436 43.48 34.39 -21.62
C PRO A 436 43.27 35.62 -22.49
N THR A 437 42.60 35.49 -23.63
CA THR A 437 42.01 36.66 -24.32
C THR A 437 40.73 36.31 -25.07
N ALA A 438 39.61 36.83 -24.56
CA ALA A 438 38.50 37.48 -25.29
C ALA A 438 37.15 37.24 -24.59
N VAL A 439 36.83 38.14 -23.68
CA VAL A 439 35.45 38.43 -23.25
C VAL A 439 34.83 39.31 -24.34
N ALA A 440 33.69 38.90 -24.92
CA ALA A 440 32.52 39.75 -25.14
C ALA A 440 31.49 39.10 -26.10
N ALA A 441 30.22 39.25 -25.70
CA ALA A 441 29.00 39.28 -26.51
C ALA A 441 28.49 37.95 -27.11
N ALA A 442 27.44 37.42 -26.49
CA ALA A 442 26.37 36.72 -27.21
C ALA A 442 25.05 37.37 -26.79
N GLU A 443 24.59 38.29 -27.63
CA GLU A 443 23.21 38.79 -27.68
C GLU A 443 22.27 37.67 -28.17
N GLU A 444 20.99 37.86 -27.88
CA GLU A 444 19.86 37.08 -28.34
C GLU A 444 19.92 36.79 -29.84
N ASP A 445 19.77 35.52 -30.23
CA ASP A 445 19.39 35.14 -31.61
C ASP A 445 18.17 34.21 -31.57
N THR A 446 17.01 34.86 -31.50
CA THR A 446 15.72 34.29 -31.87
C THR A 446 15.57 34.37 -33.39
N SER A 447 16.27 33.53 -34.15
CA SER A 447 15.96 33.30 -35.57
C SER A 447 16.51 31.97 -36.07
N GLY A 448 15.78 30.89 -35.79
CA GLY A 448 16.08 29.54 -36.27
C GLY A 448 14.83 28.71 -36.55
N ILE A 449 13.73 29.36 -36.91
CA ILE A 449 12.54 28.73 -37.47
C ILE A 449 12.48 29.23 -38.92
N LEU A 450 12.73 28.32 -39.87
CA LEU A 450 12.18 28.24 -41.23
C LEU A 450 13.07 27.32 -42.06
N GLY A 451 12.62 26.08 -42.18
CA GLY A 451 13.20 25.04 -43.02
C GLY A 451 12.22 23.87 -43.12
N VAL A 452 10.97 24.17 -43.45
CA VAL A 452 10.01 23.15 -43.91
C VAL A 452 10.29 22.99 -45.41
N GLU A 453 11.05 21.96 -45.77
CA GLU A 453 10.99 21.43 -47.12
C GLU A 453 9.66 20.66 -47.22
N GLU A 454 8.78 21.16 -48.09
CA GLU A 454 7.63 20.41 -48.58
C GLU A 454 8.15 19.25 -49.41
N ASP A 455 7.97 18.01 -48.95
CA ASP A 455 7.92 16.84 -49.81
C ASP A 455 7.08 15.71 -49.20
N ASP A 456 6.10 15.32 -50.02
CA ASP A 456 5.55 13.99 -50.28
C ASP A 456 4.48 13.36 -49.37
N ASP A 457 3.44 12.87 -50.05
CA ASP A 457 2.22 12.22 -49.59
C ASP A 457 2.48 10.84 -48.94
N SER A 458 3.34 10.80 -47.91
CA SER A 458 3.57 9.59 -47.13
C SER A 458 2.54 9.45 -46.00
N GLU A 459 1.81 8.34 -46.07
CA GLU A 459 1.08 7.68 -44.98
C GLU A 459 1.77 7.95 -43.62
N TYR A 460 1.03 8.52 -42.65
CA TYR A 460 1.56 8.87 -41.33
C TYR A 460 2.31 7.67 -40.72
N ASP A 461 3.65 7.76 -40.64
CA ASP A 461 4.46 6.68 -40.09
C ASP A 461 4.33 6.70 -38.56
N THR A 462 3.36 5.96 -38.03
CA THR A 462 3.14 5.78 -36.58
C THR A 462 4.24 4.95 -35.92
N LYS A 463 5.17 4.36 -36.69
CA LYS A 463 6.22 3.46 -36.19
C LYS A 463 7.13 4.05 -35.11
N PRO A 464 7.61 5.31 -35.16
CA PRO A 464 8.57 5.82 -34.18
C PRO A 464 8.04 5.82 -32.75
N TYR A 465 6.72 5.99 -32.58
CA TYR A 465 6.08 6.10 -31.28
C TYR A 465 5.60 4.76 -30.72
N LEU A 466 5.32 3.78 -31.57
CA LEU A 466 4.90 2.43 -31.19
C LEU A 466 6.06 1.42 -31.14
N GLU A 467 7.26 1.83 -31.57
CA GLU A 467 8.45 0.98 -31.55
C GLU A 467 8.80 0.54 -30.12
N ALA A 468 8.58 -0.75 -29.87
CA ALA A 468 9.08 -1.44 -28.70
C ALA A 468 10.52 -1.90 -28.93
N GLY A 469 11.39 -1.67 -27.95
CA GLY A 469 12.74 -2.21 -27.97
C GLY A 469 12.75 -3.74 -27.90
N ALA A 470 13.82 -4.35 -28.42
CA ALA A 470 14.02 -5.78 -28.28
C ALA A 470 14.16 -6.16 -26.79
N VAL A 471 13.57 -7.30 -26.41
CA VAL A 471 13.71 -7.83 -25.05
C VAL A 471 15.19 -8.07 -24.74
N GLY A 472 15.70 -7.49 -23.64
CA GLY A 472 17.10 -7.58 -23.25
C GLY A 472 18.03 -6.50 -23.83
N GLN A 473 17.48 -5.47 -24.49
CA GLN A 473 18.17 -4.21 -24.80
C GLN A 473 17.48 -3.04 -24.08
N LEU A 474 17.30 -3.18 -22.78
CA LEU A 474 16.45 -2.35 -21.94
C LEU A 474 17.00 -0.93 -21.83
N VAL A 475 18.28 -0.77 -21.48
CA VAL A 475 18.89 0.56 -21.32
C VAL A 475 18.92 1.29 -22.66
N GLY A 476 19.16 0.57 -23.76
CA GLY A 476 19.09 1.11 -25.13
C GLY A 476 17.70 1.58 -25.50
N ALA A 477 16.66 0.77 -25.23
CA ALA A 477 15.27 1.14 -25.51
C ALA A 477 14.86 2.42 -24.76
N PHE A 478 15.16 2.52 -23.47
CA PHE A 478 14.91 3.75 -22.71
C PHE A 478 15.73 4.94 -23.24
N ALA A 479 17.01 4.75 -23.57
CA ALA A 479 17.86 5.82 -24.10
C ALA A 479 17.33 6.40 -25.43
N GLU A 480 16.71 5.56 -26.25
CA GLU A 480 16.08 5.94 -27.52
C GLU A 480 14.64 6.46 -27.35
N GLY A 481 14.09 6.48 -26.13
CA GLY A 481 12.69 6.84 -25.90
C GLY A 481 11.68 5.81 -26.42
N LYS A 482 12.12 4.57 -26.67
CA LYS A 482 11.28 3.43 -27.06
C LYS A 482 10.63 2.78 -25.86
N ILE A 483 9.62 1.96 -26.12
CA ILE A 483 8.95 1.19 -25.06
C ILE A 483 9.86 0.00 -24.70
N ALA A 484 10.34 -0.04 -23.45
CA ALA A 484 11.16 -1.13 -22.95
C ALA A 484 10.27 -2.29 -22.46
N LYS A 485 10.40 -3.46 -23.09
CA LYS A 485 9.71 -4.70 -22.69
C LYS A 485 10.56 -5.48 -21.69
N ILE A 486 10.21 -5.39 -20.40
CA ILE A 486 10.99 -6.01 -19.32
C ILE A 486 10.75 -7.53 -19.31
N PRO A 487 11.79 -8.40 -19.27
CA PRO A 487 11.64 -9.86 -19.23
C PRO A 487 11.17 -10.35 -17.84
N TRP A 488 9.96 -9.97 -17.47
CA TRP A 488 9.44 -10.08 -16.11
C TRP A 488 9.15 -11.52 -15.66
N LYS A 489 9.01 -12.47 -16.59
CA LYS A 489 8.79 -13.90 -16.26
C LYS A 489 10.09 -14.58 -15.86
N GLU A 490 11.19 -14.27 -16.55
CA GLU A 490 12.50 -14.89 -16.32
C GLU A 490 13.34 -14.13 -15.31
N ARG A 491 13.29 -12.78 -15.34
CA ARG A 491 14.14 -11.89 -14.54
C ARG A 491 13.32 -10.71 -14.01
N PRO A 492 12.41 -10.94 -13.05
CA PRO A 492 11.50 -9.93 -12.54
C PRO A 492 12.25 -8.80 -11.82
N ILE A 493 11.90 -7.56 -12.13
CA ILE A 493 12.28 -6.38 -11.33
C ILE A 493 11.12 -6.13 -10.37
N LYS A 494 11.28 -6.60 -9.13
CA LYS A 494 10.29 -6.42 -8.06
C LYS A 494 10.47 -5.04 -7.44
N VAL A 495 9.35 -4.36 -7.23
CA VAL A 495 9.30 -3.05 -6.55
C VAL A 495 8.26 -3.16 -5.45
N SER A 496 8.67 -2.79 -4.24
CA SER A 496 7.78 -2.82 -3.08
C SER A 496 6.96 -1.53 -3.02
N SER A 497 5.73 -1.64 -2.52
CA SER A 497 4.91 -0.46 -2.29
C SER A 497 5.59 0.53 -1.34
N GLY A 498 5.34 1.81 -1.58
CA GLY A 498 5.95 2.93 -0.86
C GLY A 498 7.36 3.28 -1.34
N GLU A 499 8.01 2.41 -2.11
CA GLU A 499 9.28 2.72 -2.78
C GLU A 499 9.09 3.85 -3.80
N VAL A 500 10.08 4.74 -3.89
CA VAL A 500 10.06 5.85 -4.86
C VAL A 500 10.46 5.30 -6.23
N ILE A 501 9.55 5.42 -7.20
CA ILE A 501 9.73 4.88 -8.56
C ILE A 501 10.08 5.96 -9.59
N ALA A 502 9.68 7.20 -9.34
CA ALA A 502 9.90 8.32 -10.26
C ALA A 502 9.63 9.65 -9.54
N GLN A 503 9.65 10.74 -10.30
CA GLN A 503 9.24 12.05 -9.83
C GLN A 503 8.10 12.61 -10.69
N VAL A 504 7.31 13.50 -10.10
CA VAL A 504 6.19 14.19 -10.76
C VAL A 504 6.73 15.05 -11.90
N GLY A 505 6.26 14.78 -13.13
CA GLY A 505 6.55 15.57 -14.32
C GLY A 505 5.52 16.66 -14.55
N LYS A 506 5.26 16.94 -15.83
CA LYS A 506 4.31 17.98 -16.25
C LYS A 506 3.48 17.51 -17.44
N PHE A 507 2.24 17.96 -17.48
CA PHE A 507 1.30 17.71 -18.57
C PHE A 507 0.34 18.89 -18.72
N GLY A 508 -0.17 19.12 -19.92
CA GLY A 508 -1.15 20.15 -20.20
C GLY A 508 -1.12 20.61 -21.65
N PRO A 509 -1.97 21.56 -22.02
CA PRO A 509 -1.94 22.16 -23.36
C PRO A 509 -0.57 22.80 -23.66
N PRO A 510 -0.21 22.95 -24.95
CA PRO A 510 1.06 23.55 -25.33
C PRO A 510 1.22 24.93 -24.68
N ASP A 511 2.41 25.20 -24.15
CA ASP A 511 2.79 26.44 -23.45
C ASP A 511 2.15 26.67 -22.07
N ASP A 512 1.29 25.77 -21.57
CA ASP A 512 0.65 25.86 -20.24
C ASP A 512 0.61 24.51 -19.52
N TRP A 513 1.80 23.94 -19.26
CA TRP A 513 1.93 22.67 -18.55
C TRP A 513 1.84 22.83 -17.03
N SER A 514 0.97 22.04 -16.42
CA SER A 514 0.81 21.91 -14.98
C SER A 514 1.57 20.69 -14.43
N PRO A 515 2.12 20.75 -13.20
CA PRO A 515 2.80 19.62 -12.59
C PRO A 515 1.79 18.61 -12.03
N MET A 516 1.80 17.39 -12.59
CA MET A 516 0.87 16.32 -12.25
C MET A 516 1.40 14.96 -12.70
N ILE A 517 0.74 13.89 -12.25
CA ILE A 517 0.86 12.54 -12.82
C ILE A 517 -0.52 12.00 -13.20
N HIS A 518 -0.56 11.13 -14.20
CA HIS A 518 -1.73 10.30 -14.48
C HIS A 518 -1.52 8.91 -13.88
N VAL A 519 -2.52 8.40 -13.18
CA VAL A 519 -2.48 7.07 -12.55
C VAL A 519 -3.69 6.27 -12.99
N GLU A 520 -3.48 5.06 -13.48
CA GLU A 520 -4.56 4.11 -13.82
C GLU A 520 -4.41 2.80 -13.07
N ILE A 521 -5.55 2.15 -12.82
CA ILE A 521 -5.62 0.74 -12.45
C ILE A 521 -6.48 0.03 -13.48
N PHE A 522 -5.91 -0.98 -14.14
CA PHE A 522 -6.62 -1.76 -15.13
C PHE A 522 -6.40 -3.27 -14.97
N ALA A 523 -7.35 -4.07 -15.43
CA ALA A 523 -7.31 -5.53 -15.31
C ALA A 523 -7.71 -6.24 -16.61
N PRO A 524 -7.17 -7.44 -16.88
CA PRO A 524 -7.56 -8.24 -18.04
C PRO A 524 -8.95 -8.86 -17.83
N LYS A 525 -9.52 -9.38 -18.91
CA LYS A 525 -10.70 -10.26 -18.84
C LYS A 525 -10.44 -11.44 -17.88
N GLY A 526 -11.44 -11.76 -17.05
CA GLY A 526 -11.36 -12.84 -16.06
C GLY A 526 -10.82 -12.42 -14.69
N TRP A 527 -10.61 -11.12 -14.44
CA TRP A 527 -10.24 -10.59 -13.13
C TRP A 527 -11.27 -10.93 -12.04
N ASP A 528 -12.55 -10.99 -12.42
CA ASP A 528 -13.70 -11.36 -11.61
C ASP A 528 -13.65 -12.84 -11.17
N GLU A 529 -12.88 -13.68 -11.88
CA GLU A 529 -12.55 -15.04 -11.43
C GLU A 529 -11.61 -15.09 -10.21
N ALA A 530 -11.07 -13.96 -9.75
CA ALA A 530 -10.32 -13.90 -8.50
C ALA A 530 -11.18 -13.42 -7.32
N ILE A 531 -12.20 -12.60 -7.59
CA ILE A 531 -13.01 -11.92 -6.57
C ILE A 531 -14.36 -12.63 -6.39
N ASP A 532 -14.88 -12.66 -5.17
CA ASP A 532 -16.26 -13.10 -4.91
C ASP A 532 -17.19 -11.87 -4.91
N MET A 533 -17.85 -11.60 -6.04
CA MET A 533 -18.73 -10.44 -6.18
C MET A 533 -19.95 -10.49 -5.26
N SER A 534 -20.30 -11.65 -4.68
CA SER A 534 -21.35 -11.71 -3.63
C SER A 534 -20.92 -11.03 -2.33
N VAL A 535 -19.61 -10.92 -2.09
CA VAL A 535 -19.01 -10.24 -0.93
C VAL A 535 -18.55 -8.83 -1.30
N HIS A 536 -17.88 -8.70 -2.44
CA HIS A 536 -17.22 -7.46 -2.84
C HIS A 536 -18.08 -6.55 -3.73
N GLY A 537 -19.20 -7.02 -4.27
CA GLY A 537 -20.12 -6.22 -5.10
C GLY A 537 -20.82 -5.07 -4.36
N ARG A 538 -20.60 -4.91 -3.05
CA ARG A 538 -20.99 -3.71 -2.30
C ARG A 538 -19.99 -2.54 -2.45
N TYR A 539 -18.81 -2.81 -2.98
CA TYR A 539 -17.74 -1.81 -3.16
C TYR A 539 -17.55 -1.40 -4.61
N PHE A 540 -18.07 -2.20 -5.55
CA PHE A 540 -17.91 -1.98 -6.97
C PHE A 540 -19.22 -2.19 -7.71
N VAL A 541 -19.44 -1.37 -8.74
CA VAL A 541 -20.59 -1.44 -9.65
C VAL A 541 -20.06 -1.62 -11.07
N GLU A 542 -20.18 -2.82 -11.62
CA GLU A 542 -19.86 -3.06 -13.03
C GLU A 542 -21.01 -2.51 -13.90
N ILE A 543 -20.68 -1.58 -14.80
CA ILE A 543 -21.62 -1.02 -15.79
C ILE A 543 -21.53 -1.79 -17.11
N GLU A 544 -22.48 -1.53 -18.02
CA GLU A 544 -22.42 -2.11 -19.36
C GLU A 544 -21.11 -1.74 -20.07
N ALA A 545 -20.51 -2.72 -20.76
CA ALA A 545 -19.26 -2.50 -21.46
C ALA A 545 -19.49 -1.71 -22.75
N ASP A 546 -18.64 -0.74 -23.01
CA ASP A 546 -18.58 -0.04 -24.29
C ASP A 546 -17.40 -0.62 -25.09
N LEU A 547 -17.70 -1.31 -26.18
CA LEU A 547 -16.68 -2.01 -26.98
C LEU A 547 -16.39 -1.29 -28.29
N ASP A 548 -16.95 -0.08 -28.47
CA ASP A 548 -16.63 0.76 -29.61
C ASP A 548 -15.18 1.28 -29.49
N GLY A 549 -14.50 1.38 -30.63
CA GLY A 549 -13.11 1.80 -30.69
C GLY A 549 -12.89 3.32 -30.61
N ASP A 550 -13.93 4.13 -30.44
CA ASP A 550 -13.87 5.58 -30.66
C ASP A 550 -13.71 6.43 -29.38
N LEU A 551 -13.38 5.79 -28.25
CA LEU A 551 -13.19 6.41 -26.92
C LEU A 551 -14.36 7.24 -26.40
N PHE A 552 -15.44 7.42 -27.15
CA PHE A 552 -16.54 8.29 -26.75
C PHE A 552 -17.43 7.58 -25.74
N CYS A 553 -17.67 8.19 -24.58
CA CYS A 553 -18.51 7.60 -23.55
C CYS A 553 -19.99 7.82 -23.89
N ASP A 554 -20.66 6.78 -24.40
CA ASP A 554 -22.11 6.75 -24.64
C ASP A 554 -22.91 5.98 -23.58
N ASN A 555 -22.26 5.56 -22.49
CA ASN A 555 -22.87 4.72 -21.48
C ASN A 555 -23.97 5.44 -20.68
N HIS A 556 -25.20 4.95 -20.82
CA HIS A 556 -26.38 5.54 -20.18
C HIS A 556 -26.29 5.61 -18.64
N ALA A 557 -25.63 4.66 -17.96
CA ALA A 557 -25.52 4.71 -16.51
C ALA A 557 -24.70 5.93 -16.03
N ILE A 558 -23.79 6.43 -16.86
CA ILE A 558 -23.01 7.65 -16.60
C ILE A 558 -23.74 8.88 -17.16
N LEU A 559 -24.24 8.81 -18.40
CA LEU A 559 -24.89 9.96 -19.05
C LEU A 559 -26.19 10.39 -18.37
N ASP A 560 -26.93 9.45 -17.76
CA ASP A 560 -28.15 9.75 -16.99
C ASP A 560 -27.86 10.58 -15.72
N LEU A 561 -26.59 10.70 -15.29
CA LEU A 561 -26.21 11.65 -14.25
C LEU A 561 -26.36 13.11 -14.73
N PHE A 562 -26.17 13.37 -16.02
CA PHE A 562 -26.21 14.71 -16.60
C PHE A 562 -27.60 15.08 -17.15
N GLY A 563 -28.41 14.12 -17.60
CA GLY A 563 -29.69 14.37 -18.27
C GLY A 563 -30.91 13.70 -17.63
N GLY A 564 -31.97 14.48 -17.37
CA GLY A 564 -33.35 13.99 -17.22
C GLY A 564 -33.66 13.22 -15.93
N GLY A 565 -33.86 13.95 -14.83
CA GLY A 565 -34.61 13.45 -13.66
C GLY A 565 -34.16 12.08 -13.14
N GLY A 566 -32.87 11.95 -12.81
CA GLY A 566 -32.32 10.73 -12.23
C GLY A 566 -33.02 10.31 -10.94
N TYR A 567 -33.08 8.99 -10.71
CA TYR A 567 -33.66 8.33 -9.54
C TYR A 567 -33.14 8.87 -8.19
N LEU A 568 -31.96 9.49 -8.18
CA LEU A 568 -31.21 9.94 -7.00
C LEU A 568 -31.46 11.39 -6.58
N SER A 569 -32.20 12.20 -7.36
CA SER A 569 -32.56 13.56 -6.94
C SER A 569 -34.06 13.85 -7.15
N GLN A 570 -34.80 14.06 -6.07
CA GLN A 570 -36.08 14.79 -6.12
C GLN A 570 -35.87 16.31 -6.21
N LYS A 571 -34.72 16.77 -6.70
CA LYS A 571 -34.44 18.18 -6.99
C LYS A 571 -33.67 18.29 -8.30
N ALA A 572 -34.43 18.59 -9.35
CA ALA A 572 -34.03 19.23 -10.61
C ALA A 572 -32.77 18.70 -11.33
N SER A 573 -33.02 18.26 -12.57
CA SER A 573 -32.04 17.89 -13.61
C SER A 573 -30.76 18.75 -13.62
N LEU A 574 -29.61 18.09 -13.80
CA LEU A 574 -28.30 18.72 -14.00
C LEU A 574 -28.24 19.52 -15.31
N VAL A 575 -28.89 19.05 -16.38
CA VAL A 575 -29.03 19.78 -17.65
C VAL A 575 -30.50 19.76 -18.11
N PRO A 576 -31.08 20.87 -18.61
CA PRO A 576 -32.44 20.89 -19.19
C PRO A 576 -32.55 20.18 -20.55
N GLN A 577 -31.43 19.81 -21.17
CA GLN A 577 -31.33 19.29 -22.53
C GLN A 577 -30.66 17.90 -22.56
N ARG A 578 -30.89 17.13 -23.63
CA ARG A 578 -30.37 15.76 -23.85
C ARG A 578 -28.93 15.72 -24.39
N VAL A 579 -28.13 16.76 -24.15
CA VAL A 579 -26.75 16.90 -24.64
C VAL A 579 -25.87 17.22 -23.44
N VAL A 580 -24.77 16.48 -23.27
CA VAL A 580 -23.77 16.72 -22.22
C VAL A 580 -22.66 17.60 -22.79
N THR A 581 -22.45 18.77 -22.23
CA THR A 581 -21.37 19.68 -22.63
C THR A 581 -20.14 19.50 -21.75
N PRO A 582 -18.94 19.91 -22.21
CA PRO A 582 -17.74 19.93 -21.37
C PRO A 582 -17.92 20.68 -20.05
N MET A 583 -18.73 21.75 -20.06
CA MET A 583 -19.06 22.53 -18.85
C MET A 583 -19.92 21.73 -17.87
N ASP A 584 -20.83 20.89 -18.36
CA ASP A 584 -21.66 20.03 -17.49
C ASP A 584 -20.81 18.95 -16.81
N ILE A 585 -19.82 18.40 -17.53
CA ILE A 585 -18.84 17.45 -16.98
C ILE A 585 -17.97 18.14 -15.94
N GLU A 586 -17.42 19.30 -16.26
CA GLU A 586 -16.62 20.09 -15.32
C GLU A 586 -17.42 20.47 -14.07
N ASP A 587 -18.68 20.87 -14.20
CA ASP A 587 -19.56 21.23 -13.08
C ASP A 587 -19.80 20.05 -12.13
N LEU A 588 -20.06 18.85 -12.68
CA LEU A 588 -20.25 17.63 -11.87
C LEU A 588 -19.05 17.38 -10.93
N TYR A 589 -17.82 17.58 -11.42
CA TYR A 589 -16.61 17.32 -10.65
C TYR A 589 -16.20 18.48 -9.73
N THR A 590 -16.23 19.71 -10.24
CA THR A 590 -15.61 20.88 -9.59
C THR A 590 -16.55 21.63 -8.65
N SER A 591 -17.87 21.44 -8.74
CA SER A 591 -18.83 22.14 -7.87
C SER A 591 -18.79 21.65 -6.42
N VAL A 592 -18.20 22.49 -5.55
CA VAL A 592 -17.97 22.18 -4.14
C VAL A 592 -19.27 22.09 -3.36
N GLY A 593 -19.60 20.87 -2.91
CA GLY A 593 -20.75 20.58 -2.04
C GLY A 593 -21.98 20.06 -2.78
N ASP A 594 -22.04 20.23 -4.10
CA ASP A 594 -23.03 19.60 -4.98
C ASP A 594 -22.48 18.26 -5.50
N TYR A 595 -23.36 17.41 -6.03
CA TYR A 595 -23.07 16.12 -6.69
C TYR A 595 -22.19 15.12 -5.93
N VAL A 596 -22.19 15.20 -4.58
CA VAL A 596 -21.31 14.38 -3.73
C VAL A 596 -21.60 12.88 -3.87
N GLU A 597 -22.86 12.50 -4.02
CA GLU A 597 -23.26 11.09 -4.09
C GLU A 597 -23.00 10.50 -5.49
N GLU A 598 -23.16 11.32 -6.53
CA GLU A 598 -22.85 10.99 -7.92
C GLU A 598 -21.34 10.72 -8.08
N ARG A 599 -20.49 11.62 -7.57
CA ARG A 599 -19.03 11.40 -7.56
C ARG A 599 -18.65 10.16 -6.75
N ARG A 600 -19.27 9.95 -5.58
CA ARG A 600 -19.06 8.74 -4.78
C ARG A 600 -19.43 7.48 -5.55
N TRP A 601 -20.55 7.50 -6.29
CA TRP A 601 -20.97 6.38 -7.12
C TRP A 601 -19.99 6.12 -8.27
N LEU A 602 -19.57 7.17 -8.99
CA LEU A 602 -18.59 7.06 -10.09
C LEU A 602 -17.26 6.43 -9.64
N ARG A 603 -16.79 6.73 -8.42
CA ARG A 603 -15.58 6.09 -7.84
C ARG A 603 -15.73 4.57 -7.66
N THR A 604 -16.95 4.06 -7.55
CA THR A 604 -17.23 2.61 -7.43
C THR A 604 -17.39 1.90 -8.77
N VAL A 605 -17.52 2.66 -9.87
CA VAL A 605 -17.79 2.10 -11.19
C VAL A 605 -16.59 1.30 -11.69
N ILE A 606 -16.85 0.12 -12.25
CA ILE A 606 -15.91 -0.62 -13.08
C ILE A 606 -16.36 -0.44 -14.52
N SER A 607 -15.57 0.29 -15.31
CA SER A 607 -15.83 0.50 -16.73
C SER A 607 -15.01 -0.49 -17.56
N ARG A 608 -15.56 -0.93 -18.69
CA ARG A 608 -14.86 -1.79 -19.65
C ARG A 608 -14.98 -1.15 -21.03
N HIS A 609 -13.85 -0.63 -21.52
CA HIS A 609 -13.75 0.07 -22.80
C HIS A 609 -12.33 0.00 -23.36
N VAL A 610 -12.15 0.49 -24.59
CA VAL A 610 -10.82 0.65 -25.20
C VAL A 610 -9.97 1.60 -24.35
N SER A 611 -8.73 1.22 -24.04
CA SER A 611 -7.80 2.08 -23.31
C SER A 611 -7.43 3.30 -24.16
N GLU A 612 -7.42 4.48 -23.55
CA GLU A 612 -6.99 5.74 -24.20
C GLU A 612 -5.54 5.72 -24.71
N TRP A 613 -4.73 4.78 -24.21
CA TRP A 613 -3.34 4.59 -24.62
C TRP A 613 -3.13 3.44 -25.61
N SER A 614 -4.21 2.89 -26.16
CA SER A 614 -4.22 1.75 -27.09
C SER A 614 -3.96 2.15 -28.54
N ASP A 615 -3.28 1.28 -29.29
CA ASP A 615 -3.15 1.41 -30.74
C ASP A 615 -4.43 1.06 -31.53
N GLN A 616 -5.47 0.59 -30.84
CA GLN A 616 -6.78 0.23 -31.42
C GLN A 616 -7.81 1.36 -31.40
N VAL A 617 -7.45 2.54 -30.87
CA VAL A 617 -8.35 3.70 -30.88
C VAL A 617 -8.58 4.18 -32.32
N ASP A 618 -9.83 4.24 -32.74
CA ASP A 618 -10.24 4.90 -33.98
C ASP A 618 -10.27 6.41 -33.76
N TRP A 619 -9.09 7.04 -33.85
CA TRP A 619 -8.93 8.48 -33.63
C TRP A 619 -9.74 9.33 -34.61
N VAL A 620 -10.04 8.82 -35.81
CA VAL A 620 -10.90 9.52 -36.78
C VAL A 620 -12.31 9.64 -36.23
N ARG A 621 -12.87 8.52 -35.75
CA ARG A 621 -14.22 8.48 -35.18
C ARG A 621 -14.30 9.17 -33.82
N ALA A 622 -13.23 9.07 -33.02
CA ALA A 622 -13.14 9.74 -31.71
C ALA A 622 -13.18 11.28 -31.86
N LEU A 623 -12.34 11.82 -32.75
CA LEU A 623 -12.25 13.27 -32.97
C LEU A 623 -13.49 13.82 -33.72
N SER A 624 -14.10 13.04 -34.63
CA SER A 624 -15.32 13.47 -35.33
C SER A 624 -16.52 13.64 -34.42
N LYS A 625 -16.68 12.73 -33.45
CA LYS A 625 -17.75 12.79 -32.45
C LYS A 625 -17.55 13.93 -31.46
N ALA A 626 -16.30 14.19 -31.06
CA ALA A 626 -15.97 15.30 -30.16
C ALA A 626 -16.25 16.69 -30.78
N GLU A 627 -16.11 16.83 -32.11
CA GLU A 627 -16.38 18.09 -32.82
C GLU A 627 -17.84 18.27 -33.29
N GLY A 628 -18.69 17.23 -33.20
CA GLY A 628 -20.13 17.31 -33.51
C GLY A 628 -20.53 17.23 -34.99
N TRP A 629 -19.79 16.49 -35.83
CA TRP A 629 -20.02 16.38 -37.29
C TRP A 629 -20.51 14.99 -37.71
N ASP A 630 -21.81 14.67 -37.57
CA ASP A 630 -22.28 13.27 -37.70
C ASP A 630 -22.89 12.86 -39.05
N ASP A 631 -23.20 13.76 -39.99
CA ASP A 631 -24.07 13.38 -41.13
C ASP A 631 -23.40 13.06 -42.48
N GLN A 632 -22.08 13.19 -42.65
CA GLN A 632 -21.40 12.90 -43.92
C GLN A 632 -19.96 12.36 -43.75
N ILE A 633 -19.82 11.13 -43.27
CA ILE A 633 -18.52 10.48 -42.98
C ILE A 633 -17.54 10.47 -44.17
N ASP A 634 -18.03 10.39 -45.41
CA ASP A 634 -17.16 10.35 -46.60
C ASP A 634 -16.67 11.75 -47.04
N ASP A 635 -17.52 12.78 -46.98
CA ASP A 635 -17.13 14.17 -47.27
C ASP A 635 -16.28 14.76 -46.12
N PHE A 636 -16.49 14.30 -44.89
CA PHE A 636 -15.70 14.65 -43.72
C PHE A 636 -14.25 14.14 -43.81
N LYS A 637 -14.03 12.90 -44.28
CA LYS A 637 -12.67 12.37 -44.54
C LYS A 637 -11.90 13.20 -45.57
N GLU A 638 -12.60 13.72 -46.58
CA GLU A 638 -12.03 14.57 -47.63
C GLU A 638 -11.72 15.99 -47.09
N ALA A 639 -12.60 16.56 -46.25
CA ALA A 639 -12.42 17.86 -45.60
C ALA A 639 -11.35 17.85 -44.50
N ILE A 640 -11.23 16.75 -43.73
CA ILE A 640 -10.20 16.55 -42.70
C ILE A 640 -8.81 16.38 -43.29
N LYS A 641 -8.67 15.75 -44.46
CA LYS A 641 -7.39 15.74 -45.19
C LYS A 641 -6.89 17.14 -45.53
N GLN A 642 -7.79 18.12 -45.58
CA GLN A 642 -7.48 19.53 -45.87
C GLN A 642 -7.41 20.40 -44.60
N ALA A 643 -8.02 19.98 -43.48
CA ALA A 643 -8.02 20.71 -42.22
C ALA A 643 -6.89 20.25 -41.28
N GLY A 644 -5.96 21.15 -40.96
CA GLY A 644 -4.81 20.86 -40.07
C GLY A 644 -5.17 20.51 -38.62
N ILE A 645 -6.42 20.70 -38.20
CA ILE A 645 -6.89 20.51 -36.81
C ILE A 645 -6.80 19.04 -36.37
N PHE A 646 -7.25 18.11 -37.22
CA PHE A 646 -7.16 16.66 -36.96
C PHE A 646 -5.70 16.18 -36.86
N ARG A 647 -4.83 16.76 -37.70
CA ARG A 647 -3.39 16.48 -37.69
C ARG A 647 -2.76 16.96 -36.38
N ASP A 648 -3.13 18.14 -35.89
CA ASP A 648 -2.64 18.66 -34.62
C ASP A 648 -3.07 17.79 -33.43
N ALA A 649 -4.34 17.40 -33.35
CA ALA A 649 -4.85 16.54 -32.28
C ALA A 649 -4.17 15.15 -32.27
N LEU A 650 -3.95 14.54 -33.43
CA LEU A 650 -3.20 13.28 -33.53
C LEU A 650 -1.73 13.44 -33.12
N VAL A 651 -1.07 14.52 -33.55
CA VAL A 651 0.33 14.82 -33.16
C VAL A 651 0.46 15.00 -31.64
N ASP A 652 -0.57 15.52 -31.00
CA ASP A 652 -0.58 15.76 -29.56
C ASP A 652 -0.78 14.45 -28.75
N VAL A 653 -1.59 13.51 -29.24
CA VAL A 653 -1.94 12.28 -28.49
C VAL A 653 -1.06 11.07 -28.83
N LEU A 654 -0.67 10.88 -30.10
CA LEU A 654 0.13 9.73 -30.55
C LEU A 654 1.41 9.47 -29.72
N PRO A 655 2.16 10.48 -29.23
CA PRO A 655 3.35 10.23 -28.43
C PRO A 655 3.10 9.55 -27.08
N PHE A 656 1.85 9.52 -26.60
CA PHE A 656 1.44 8.88 -25.35
C PHE A 656 0.94 7.45 -25.53
N VAL A 657 0.60 7.05 -26.76
CA VAL A 657 0.17 5.69 -27.08
C VAL A 657 1.32 4.72 -26.80
N TRP A 658 1.03 3.66 -26.04
CA TRP A 658 2.01 2.64 -25.66
C TRP A 658 1.48 1.22 -25.69
N LEU A 659 0.16 1.05 -25.55
CA LEU A 659 -0.47 -0.25 -25.42
C LEU A 659 -0.77 -0.81 -26.81
N SER A 660 0.28 -1.31 -27.46
CA SER A 660 0.18 -2.04 -28.73
C SER A 660 -0.10 -3.52 -28.51
N ARG A 661 -0.52 -4.23 -29.56
CA ARG A 661 -0.69 -5.70 -29.51
C ARG A 661 0.55 -6.43 -28.98
N ASP A 662 1.74 -6.02 -29.43
CA ASP A 662 3.03 -6.62 -29.04
C ASP A 662 3.35 -6.37 -27.55
N VAL A 663 3.06 -5.16 -27.06
CA VAL A 663 3.22 -4.84 -25.63
C VAL A 663 2.19 -5.59 -24.79
N ALA A 664 0.93 -5.65 -25.24
CA ALA A 664 -0.15 -6.37 -24.59
C ALA A 664 0.18 -7.87 -24.43
N GLU A 665 0.66 -8.52 -25.49
CA GLU A 665 1.10 -9.92 -25.46
C GLU A 665 2.25 -10.11 -24.46
N HIS A 666 3.22 -9.19 -24.45
CA HIS A 666 4.39 -9.22 -23.58
C HIS A 666 4.01 -9.10 -22.09
N ILE A 667 3.16 -8.14 -21.73
CA ILE A 667 2.75 -7.93 -20.33
C ILE A 667 1.76 -9.00 -19.86
N GLY A 668 1.18 -9.79 -20.77
CA GLY A 668 0.31 -10.93 -20.47
C GLY A 668 -1.18 -10.64 -20.54
N LEU A 669 -1.59 -9.65 -21.34
CA LEU A 669 -2.98 -9.44 -21.71
C LEU A 669 -3.40 -10.43 -22.83
N PRO A 670 -4.69 -10.78 -22.91
CA PRO A 670 -5.20 -11.61 -24.01
C PRO A 670 -5.15 -10.83 -25.34
N VAL A 671 -4.61 -11.46 -26.39
CA VAL A 671 -4.37 -10.82 -27.71
C VAL A 671 -4.91 -11.63 -28.89
N GLU A 672 -5.68 -12.68 -28.63
CA GLU A 672 -6.32 -13.50 -29.68
C GLU A 672 -7.32 -12.67 -30.51
N ALA A 673 -7.96 -11.68 -29.89
CA ALA A 673 -8.82 -10.67 -30.51
C ALA A 673 -8.45 -9.29 -29.93
N TRP A 674 -7.21 -8.84 -30.12
CA TRP A 674 -6.73 -7.56 -29.59
C TRP A 674 -7.58 -6.39 -30.12
N ASP A 675 -8.39 -5.82 -29.23
CA ASP A 675 -9.30 -4.70 -29.44
C ASP A 675 -8.95 -3.50 -28.53
N GLY A 676 -7.87 -3.62 -27.74
CA GLY A 676 -7.46 -2.60 -26.78
C GLY A 676 -8.36 -2.48 -25.55
N VAL A 677 -9.34 -3.37 -25.38
CA VAL A 677 -10.35 -3.28 -24.32
C VAL A 677 -9.84 -3.91 -23.02
N VAL A 678 -9.88 -3.14 -21.94
CA VAL A 678 -9.55 -3.60 -20.59
C VAL A 678 -10.58 -3.10 -19.58
N TYR A 679 -10.54 -3.64 -18.35
CA TYR A 679 -11.35 -3.15 -17.25
C TYR A 679 -10.59 -2.06 -16.52
N HIS A 680 -11.23 -0.92 -16.24
CA HIS A 680 -10.66 0.18 -15.47
C HIS A 680 -11.35 0.32 -14.11
N PHE A 681 -10.60 0.86 -13.15
CA PHE A 681 -11.06 1.09 -11.78
C PHE A 681 -10.57 2.46 -11.31
N HIS A 682 -11.37 3.16 -10.51
CA HIS A 682 -10.90 4.38 -9.86
C HIS A 682 -9.70 4.07 -8.95
N PRO A 683 -8.49 4.63 -9.18
CA PRO A 683 -7.27 4.18 -8.51
C PRO A 683 -7.27 4.32 -6.99
N VAL A 684 -7.75 5.46 -6.48
CA VAL A 684 -7.82 5.74 -5.04
C VAL A 684 -8.83 4.83 -4.33
N HIS A 685 -10.04 4.68 -4.90
CA HIS A 685 -11.07 3.80 -4.35
C HIS A 685 -10.65 2.33 -4.36
N PHE A 686 -10.05 1.86 -5.46
CA PHE A 686 -9.50 0.51 -5.54
C PHE A 686 -8.37 0.30 -4.51
N LEU A 687 -7.48 1.27 -4.32
CA LEU A 687 -6.46 1.23 -3.25
C LEU A 687 -7.11 1.10 -1.87
N GLN A 688 -8.13 1.90 -1.56
CA GLN A 688 -8.85 1.79 -0.27
C GLN A 688 -9.50 0.42 -0.11
N TRP A 689 -10.19 -0.07 -1.14
CA TRP A 689 -10.80 -1.40 -1.15
C TRP A 689 -9.75 -2.51 -0.93
N LEU A 690 -8.65 -2.48 -1.67
CA LEU A 690 -7.61 -3.50 -1.56
C LEU A 690 -6.95 -3.48 -0.18
N THR A 691 -6.79 -2.28 0.39
CA THR A 691 -6.19 -2.07 1.71
C THR A 691 -7.09 -2.55 2.86
N PHE A 692 -8.40 -2.32 2.78
CA PHE A 692 -9.32 -2.50 3.93
C PHE A 692 -10.35 -3.61 3.77
N HIS A 693 -10.64 -4.01 2.54
CA HIS A 693 -11.85 -4.78 2.23
C HIS A 693 -11.57 -6.04 1.42
N ALA A 694 -10.54 -6.05 0.58
CA ALA A 694 -10.13 -7.25 -0.17
C ALA A 694 -9.67 -8.40 0.74
N SER A 695 -9.12 -8.05 1.91
CA SER A 695 -8.68 -8.98 2.94
C SER A 695 -9.71 -9.22 4.05
N GLN A 696 -10.98 -8.80 3.88
CA GLN A 696 -12.09 -9.23 4.75
C GLN A 696 -12.37 -10.71 4.51
N ARG A 697 -11.42 -11.49 5.01
CA ARG A 697 -11.33 -12.93 5.04
C ARG A 697 -12.61 -13.45 5.69
N ILE A 698 -13.32 -14.30 4.98
CA ILE A 698 -14.05 -15.40 5.62
C ILE A 698 -12.97 -16.33 6.19
N GLN A 699 -12.41 -15.96 7.33
CA GLN A 699 -11.52 -16.81 8.10
C GLN A 699 -12.11 -16.91 9.49
N VAL A 700 -12.96 -17.91 9.66
CA VAL A 700 -13.30 -18.45 10.98
C VAL A 700 -12.01 -19.08 11.52
N ILE A 701 -11.16 -18.29 12.19
CA ILE A 701 -9.91 -18.82 12.74
C ILE A 701 -9.98 -18.72 14.26
N SER A 702 -10.15 -19.91 14.84
CA SER A 702 -10.23 -20.21 16.27
C SER A 702 -11.55 -19.84 16.94
N LYS A 703 -12.08 -20.78 17.74
CA LYS A 703 -13.15 -20.50 18.68
C LYS A 703 -12.49 -20.17 20.03
N GLY A 704 -12.86 -19.03 20.59
CA GLY A 704 -12.56 -18.75 21.99
C GLY A 704 -13.36 -19.66 22.90
N MET A 705 -12.84 -19.91 24.11
CA MET A 705 -13.60 -20.60 25.13
C MET A 705 -14.83 -19.79 25.55
N THR A 706 -15.93 -20.48 25.87
CA THR A 706 -17.11 -19.87 26.51
C THR A 706 -16.79 -19.45 27.95
N LEU A 707 -17.52 -18.45 28.48
CA LEU A 707 -17.41 -18.02 29.89
C LEU A 707 -17.50 -19.18 30.89
N ARG A 708 -18.26 -20.22 30.57
CA ARG A 708 -18.39 -21.42 31.41
C ARG A 708 -17.10 -22.26 31.38
N GLN A 709 -16.50 -22.47 30.22
CA GLN A 709 -15.22 -23.16 30.07
C GLN A 709 -14.09 -22.39 30.77
N ILE A 710 -14.03 -21.06 30.58
CA ILE A 710 -13.05 -20.18 31.23
C ILE A 710 -13.14 -20.31 32.75
N LYS A 711 -14.34 -20.18 33.33
CA LYS A 711 -14.56 -20.36 34.78
C LYS A 711 -14.12 -21.73 35.29
N ALA A 712 -14.35 -22.78 34.51
CA ALA A 712 -13.95 -24.14 34.87
C ALA A 712 -12.42 -24.32 34.84
N GLN A 713 -11.75 -23.72 33.85
CA GLN A 713 -10.30 -23.74 33.72
C GLN A 713 -9.63 -22.96 34.86
N LEU A 714 -10.11 -21.76 35.16
CA LEU A 714 -9.63 -20.95 36.30
C LEU A 714 -9.75 -21.71 37.63
N ALA A 715 -10.88 -22.40 37.86
CA ALA A 715 -11.05 -23.20 39.07
C ALA A 715 -10.10 -24.40 39.13
N LYS A 716 -9.77 -25.00 37.98
CA LYS A 716 -8.79 -26.10 37.88
C LYS A 716 -7.39 -25.59 38.19
N GLU A 717 -6.98 -24.47 37.60
CA GLU A 717 -5.69 -23.82 37.85
C GLU A 717 -5.55 -23.40 39.32
N GLU A 718 -6.58 -22.80 39.91
CA GLU A 718 -6.57 -22.42 41.32
C GLU A 718 -6.40 -23.64 42.25
N LYS A 719 -7.02 -24.76 41.90
CA LYS A 719 -6.90 -26.03 42.64
C LYS A 719 -5.50 -26.62 42.52
N LEU A 720 -4.89 -26.56 41.33
CA LEU A 720 -3.50 -27.00 41.10
C LEU A 720 -2.51 -26.09 41.84
N ARG A 721 -2.76 -24.77 41.85
CA ARG A 721 -1.98 -23.79 42.61
C ARG A 721 -2.03 -24.06 44.12
N LYS A 722 -3.23 -24.32 44.66
CA LYS A 722 -3.42 -24.69 46.07
C LYS A 722 -2.72 -26.00 46.47
N LYS A 723 -2.41 -26.87 45.50
CA LYS A 723 -1.66 -28.12 45.72
C LYS A 723 -0.13 -27.97 45.59
N GLY A 724 0.37 -26.80 45.17
CA GLY A 724 1.79 -26.60 44.87
C GLY A 724 2.27 -27.31 43.61
N GLU A 725 1.34 -27.76 42.75
CA GLU A 725 1.64 -28.45 41.48
C GLU A 725 1.86 -27.46 40.32
N LEU A 726 1.54 -26.18 40.52
CA LEU A 726 1.92 -25.05 39.66
C LEU A 726 3.01 -24.24 40.38
N LYS A 727 4.16 -24.02 39.74
CA LYS A 727 5.20 -23.13 40.27
C LYS A 727 4.64 -21.71 40.35
N GLU A 728 4.78 -21.05 41.50
CA GLU A 728 4.37 -19.66 41.70
C GLU A 728 5.18 -18.74 40.78
N ASN A 729 4.67 -18.41 39.59
CA ASN A 729 5.21 -17.32 38.79
C ASN A 729 4.15 -16.66 37.89
N ASP A 730 2.91 -16.55 38.39
CA ASP A 730 1.86 -15.76 37.73
C ASP A 730 1.52 -14.50 38.53
N ALA A 731 2.20 -13.38 38.25
CA ALA A 731 1.67 -12.07 38.62
C ALA A 731 0.71 -11.56 37.56
N CYS A 732 -0.59 -11.69 37.81
CA CYS A 732 -1.46 -10.53 37.95
C CYS A 732 -2.79 -10.98 38.57
N VAL A 733 -3.12 -10.46 39.75
CA VAL A 733 -4.25 -10.93 40.57
C VAL A 733 -5.56 -10.19 40.25
N ALA A 734 -6.56 -11.00 39.88
CA ALA A 734 -8.00 -10.94 40.17
C ALA A 734 -8.80 -9.64 39.94
N ALA A 735 -9.45 -9.62 38.76
CA ALA A 735 -10.49 -8.74 38.20
C ALA A 735 -12.01 -8.93 38.47
N THR A 736 -12.54 -9.56 39.53
CA THR A 736 -14.01 -9.76 39.67
C THR A 736 -14.82 -8.44 39.63
N LEU A 737 -15.92 -8.42 38.86
CA LEU A 737 -16.82 -7.29 38.60
C LEU A 737 -18.30 -7.72 38.56
N GLU A 738 -19.20 -6.81 38.93
CA GLU A 738 -20.67 -6.85 38.71
C GLU A 738 -21.09 -5.95 37.51
N PHE A 739 -22.30 -6.20 36.99
CA PHE A 739 -22.80 -5.98 35.61
C PHE A 739 -23.50 -4.63 35.31
N GLU A 740 -23.64 -4.39 33.99
CA GLU A 740 -24.59 -3.57 33.16
C GLU A 740 -23.82 -2.56 32.25
N ASP A 741 -24.15 -2.25 30.98
CA ASP A 741 -25.02 -2.79 29.90
C ASP A 741 -24.57 -2.12 28.56
N ILE A 742 -25.25 -2.44 27.44
CA ILE A 742 -25.58 -1.60 26.25
C ILE A 742 -25.09 -2.04 24.83
N GLU A 743 -26.10 -2.10 23.96
CA GLU A 743 -26.22 -2.50 22.54
C GLU A 743 -25.78 -1.43 21.51
N SER A 744 -25.56 -1.84 20.26
CA SER A 744 -25.36 -0.96 19.09
C SER A 744 -26.24 -1.37 17.90
N VAL A 745 -26.89 -0.38 17.26
CA VAL A 745 -27.79 -0.49 16.10
C VAL A 745 -27.00 -0.48 14.79
N ASN A 746 -27.49 -1.18 13.76
CA ASN A 746 -26.80 -1.53 12.51
C ASN A 746 -27.37 -0.77 11.29
N THR A 747 -26.49 -0.17 10.49
CA THR A 747 -26.70 0.70 9.31
C THR A 747 -27.27 0.02 8.06
N ARG A 748 -27.65 -1.26 8.15
CA ARG A 748 -28.00 -2.12 7.00
C ARG A 748 -29.41 -1.89 6.44
N GLU A 749 -30.34 -1.36 7.22
CA GLU A 749 -31.75 -1.22 6.81
C GLU A 749 -31.95 -0.10 5.77
N VAL A 750 -31.03 0.86 5.66
CA VAL A 750 -31.17 2.01 4.76
C VAL A 750 -30.91 1.66 3.28
N LEU A 751 -30.10 0.64 3.00
CA LEU A 751 -29.63 0.35 1.63
C LEU A 751 -30.54 -0.61 0.84
N GLN A 752 -31.41 -1.38 1.51
CA GLN A 752 -32.28 -2.36 0.84
C GLN A 752 -33.56 -1.75 0.25
N GLU A 753 -33.97 -0.55 0.67
CA GLU A 753 -35.13 0.15 0.09
C GLU A 753 -34.85 0.79 -1.27
N TRP A 754 -33.58 0.93 -1.70
CA TRP A 754 -33.18 1.75 -2.84
C TRP A 754 -33.17 1.06 -4.22
N PHE A 755 -33.30 -0.26 -4.31
CA PHE A 755 -33.09 -1.01 -5.58
C PHE A 755 -34.37 -1.64 -6.18
N GLY A 756 -35.56 -1.23 -5.75
CA GLY A 756 -36.83 -1.86 -6.14
C GLY A 756 -37.77 -0.97 -6.94
N GLY A 757 -37.57 -0.78 -8.25
CA GLY A 757 -38.59 -0.18 -9.12
C GLY A 757 -38.15 0.09 -10.57
N SER A 758 -38.82 -0.57 -11.52
CA SER A 758 -38.59 -0.61 -12.98
C SER A 758 -39.26 0.52 -13.78
N ASP A 759 -38.77 0.85 -15.00
CA ASP A 759 -39.43 0.55 -16.30
C ASP A 759 -38.50 0.90 -17.52
N GLN A 760 -38.49 0.08 -18.56
CA GLN A 760 -37.62 0.20 -19.77
C GLN A 760 -38.44 0.61 -21.00
N GLY A 761 -38.08 1.68 -21.70
CA GLY A 761 -38.75 2.10 -22.95
C GLY A 761 -37.78 2.73 -23.97
N ASP A 762 -37.98 2.40 -25.26
CA ASP A 762 -37.08 2.71 -26.38
C ASP A 762 -37.06 4.20 -26.83
N TRP A 763 -35.88 4.70 -27.21
CA TRP A 763 -35.60 6.04 -27.72
C TRP A 763 -35.82 6.16 -29.24
N LYS A 764 -36.57 7.17 -29.70
CA LYS A 764 -36.59 7.62 -31.11
C LYS A 764 -36.54 9.14 -31.22
N ILE A 765 -35.80 9.62 -32.22
CA ILE A 765 -35.57 11.02 -32.58
C ILE A 765 -36.69 11.51 -33.51
N PRO A 766 -37.35 12.65 -33.23
CA PRO A 766 -38.01 13.44 -34.26
C PRO A 766 -37.30 14.79 -34.42
N TRP A 767 -36.84 15.05 -35.65
CA TRP A 767 -36.45 16.37 -36.10
C TRP A 767 -37.71 17.14 -36.53
N ASP A 768 -37.85 18.38 -36.08
CA ASP A 768 -38.34 19.47 -36.92
C ASP A 768 -38.00 20.84 -36.30
N GLU A 769 -37.83 21.78 -37.21
CA GLU A 769 -37.29 23.15 -37.11
C GLU A 769 -38.12 24.08 -36.21
N ASP A 770 -37.42 25.11 -35.69
CA ASP A 770 -37.92 26.31 -35.00
C ASP A 770 -38.55 26.11 -33.59
N GLU A 771 -37.84 26.56 -32.54
CA GLU A 771 -38.27 27.65 -31.65
C GLU A 771 -37.28 27.87 -30.48
N GLU A 772 -37.00 29.14 -30.20
CA GLU A 772 -36.24 29.65 -29.05
C GLU A 772 -36.87 29.21 -27.71
N ILE A 773 -36.04 28.66 -26.80
CA ILE A 773 -35.70 29.16 -25.44
C ILE A 773 -34.96 28.07 -24.66
#